data_AF-A0A2U8FHE9-F1
#
_entry.id   AF-A0A2U8FHE9-F1
#
_cell.length_a   1.000
_cell.length_b   1.000
_cell.length_c   1.000
_cell.angle_alpha   90.00
_cell.angle_beta   90.00
_cell.angle_gamma   90.00
#
_symmetry.space_group_name_H-M   'P 1'
#
loop_
_entity.id
_entity.type
_entity.pdbx_description
1 polymer ?
#
loop_
_entity_poly.entity_id
_entity_poly.type
_entity_poly.pdbx_seq_one_letter_code
_entity_poly.pdbx_strand_id
1 'polypeptide(L)'
;MKKKSLVIALAMLPALSVEANASQMSNQLATTARYYPAAIDSYYKYSSIYRNNYSSIYRNNYSSWYQPTYYSGITTRTVTTTVNGVTITKVYTTINGKTTVRVITSTVRTPIITSPVRPVVDTKPVVETPTQPVVDTKPVVETPTQPVVDTKPVVETPTQPVVDTKPVVETPTQPVVDTKPVVETPTQPVVDTKPVVETPTQPVVDTKPVVETPTQPVVDTKPVVETPTQPVVDTKPIVIKPTPIVNRPVVVAENIPARGIQWNDVTRGYNPEDPNNKQAVNLDGKDVIVGILDSGFKNSTMTNDITNKFGNRGIILETGRTAPSTATHGVMVAEMVGGSTSNGVAPGATLLLSDITKVSINGTGLLATTAIYNDLWNRGARIYNQSYGIPKPLTYFNNRPNSIYYYANQIDSSLLNWYKDKVNQGGLFIWAAGNTRGDENPTLQAGLPHYVPELEKGWIAVAALATRTNADLGNVEWTNLLPYSQAGVAKNWTISAIGDYVFNLRKRDVVASGSSFASPAVTGTAALVKQKYPWMDGNLIKQSILTTATDIGERGVDDVYGWGLLNVEKAVKGPARFDKRLTKSDNVMVNIPNGSYIFENDIDGDAGLVKDGSGELILSGDSSFTGDTTLNTGAITINGRSYASKVNVGENGTLVANNTTLENKVSNQGTFINQGNSTIQNDYEASASSKFVSSLGSTLNVKGDVDLNNSTLTLTTYKGDKSEYVTEKGLTNRTLTAEGTIKGNFAKVESLGLLRVKAVNANANEITTTVSRANVVDYVNETAPNEKMWENVATALENSFTVLDSKIDSEENSDLINKSFVEDAAILQNSIADINVKDTVLNSLSGQIYASAQALTFENSETVNKDLSNRLVMLGTLDHVGDNAGVWITGIYGDGTLKETGFGKGKTNTYAGQLGIDRKVADHLIVGAAFNYSKSKIEFDRYGGNSQADGIGASLYARLGNKHQTPWYLQGRLGFGHVNSDVERSIILSDNKFSTAKINHKDKVFSAYIESGYDFRMNDLLLTPFVGLTHDVVKRGAFSEQNSQFGLTADKTTYEQTSGLVGLRTAFDIDWKGMKTTIQGYVNHHRAFKEQDLSFRASYTGLSEAKFDVKGISLARNKTWAGVGVLTQVNKNIALYTNYDLKLSKNKGHNNVVTAGIRINF
;
A
#
# COMPACT_ATOMS: atom_id res chain seq x y z
N MET A 1 -26.85 43.42 54.75
CA MET A 1 -28.17 43.41 55.45
C MET A 1 -28.65 41.96 55.58
N LYS A 2 -29.80 41.70 56.27
CA LYS A 2 -30.58 40.42 56.45
C LYS A 2 -30.06 39.15 55.70
N LYS A 3 -29.77 38.00 56.35
CA LYS A 3 -30.67 36.93 56.90
C LYS A 3 -31.64 36.35 55.82
N LYS A 4 -31.96 35.05 55.67
CA LYS A 4 -31.74 33.73 56.38
C LYS A 4 -32.20 32.58 55.40
N SER A 5 -32.15 31.25 55.64
CA SER A 5 -31.10 30.27 56.06
C SER A 5 -31.65 28.80 56.08
N LEU A 6 -30.92 27.79 55.54
CA LEU A 6 -31.23 26.33 55.57
C LEU A 6 -32.54 25.90 54.83
N VAL A 7 -32.72 24.67 54.32
CA VAL A 7 -32.67 23.32 54.96
C VAL A 7 -32.11 22.22 54.01
N ILE A 8 -31.83 21.02 54.55
CA ILE A 8 -31.20 19.83 53.94
C ILE A 8 -32.23 18.81 53.41
N ALA A 9 -31.93 18.11 52.31
CA ALA A 9 -32.50 16.80 51.92
C ALA A 9 -31.47 15.97 51.11
N LEU A 10 -31.74 14.68 50.85
CA LEU A 10 -30.73 13.68 50.42
C LEU A 10 -31.21 12.82 49.24
N ALA A 11 -30.23 12.27 48.49
CA ALA A 11 -30.24 11.00 47.77
C ALA A 11 -30.84 10.86 46.33
N MET A 12 -30.00 10.22 45.49
CA MET A 12 -30.30 9.24 44.43
C MET A 12 -30.91 9.66 43.07
N LEU A 13 -30.32 9.06 42.02
CA LEU A 13 -30.87 8.96 40.66
C LEU A 13 -32.14 8.09 40.66
N PRO A 14 -33.02 8.27 39.67
CA PRO A 14 -33.12 7.20 38.68
C PRO A 14 -33.20 7.67 37.21
N ALA A 15 -33.34 6.68 36.35
CA ALA A 15 -33.22 6.65 34.89
C ALA A 15 -34.10 7.62 34.07
N LEU A 16 -33.66 7.74 32.81
CA LEU A 16 -34.39 8.20 31.64
C LEU A 16 -35.86 7.74 31.56
N SER A 17 -36.77 8.68 31.33
CA SER A 17 -37.93 8.49 30.47
C SER A 17 -38.22 9.79 29.72
N VAL A 18 -38.67 9.69 28.47
CA VAL A 18 -39.05 10.83 27.63
C VAL A 18 -40.49 10.62 27.17
N GLU A 19 -41.39 11.49 27.61
CA GLU A 19 -42.69 11.67 26.98
C GLU A 19 -42.90 13.16 26.71
N ALA A 20 -43.36 13.47 25.50
CA ALA A 20 -43.76 14.82 25.08
C ALA A 20 -45.02 14.68 24.23
N ASN A 21 -46.05 15.50 24.50
CA ASN A 21 -47.22 15.59 23.63
C ASN A 21 -48.06 16.84 23.88
N ALA A 22 -49.00 17.13 22.96
CA ALA A 22 -49.90 18.31 22.89
C ALA A 22 -49.18 19.64 22.57
N SER A 23 -49.74 20.62 21.83
CA SER A 23 -50.99 20.73 21.02
C SER A 23 -50.96 22.05 20.19
N GLN A 24 -51.73 22.32 19.12
CA GLN A 24 -52.58 21.55 18.19
C GLN A 24 -52.97 22.46 16.97
N MET A 25 -53.39 21.86 15.84
CA MET A 25 -54.26 22.47 14.79
C MET A 25 -53.64 23.62 13.93
N SER A 26 -54.15 24.06 12.76
CA SER A 26 -55.39 23.73 12.02
C SER A 26 -55.34 24.04 10.49
N ASN A 27 -56.03 23.20 9.69
CA ASN A 27 -56.86 23.52 8.50
C ASN A 27 -56.31 24.04 7.13
N GLN A 28 -56.49 23.16 6.12
CA GLN A 28 -57.41 23.28 4.95
C GLN A 28 -56.96 23.77 3.54
N LEU A 29 -57.24 22.88 2.55
CA LEU A 29 -57.81 23.09 1.19
C LEU A 29 -56.99 23.93 0.15
N ALA A 30 -57.01 23.72 -1.18
CA ALA A 30 -57.40 22.63 -2.11
C ALA A 30 -56.91 23.07 -3.56
N THR A 31 -57.24 22.55 -4.76
CA THR A 31 -58.18 21.53 -5.29
C THR A 31 -57.76 21.10 -6.74
N THR A 32 -57.86 19.80 -7.12
CA THR A 32 -58.07 19.25 -8.52
C THR A 32 -57.10 19.60 -9.69
N ALA A 33 -57.00 18.86 -10.83
CA ALA A 33 -57.19 17.42 -11.15
C ALA A 33 -56.74 17.08 -12.61
N ARG A 34 -56.36 15.80 -12.87
CA ARG A 34 -56.64 14.87 -14.02
C ARG A 34 -56.95 15.46 -15.43
N TYR A 35 -56.56 14.90 -16.61
CA TYR A 35 -56.35 13.49 -17.00
C TYR A 35 -55.68 13.34 -18.42
N TYR A 36 -55.44 12.09 -18.87
CA TYR A 36 -55.02 11.64 -20.24
C TYR A 36 -56.27 11.25 -21.13
N PRO A 37 -56.20 10.64 -22.35
CA PRO A 37 -55.09 10.28 -23.30
C PRO A 37 -55.35 10.64 -24.80
N ALA A 38 -54.46 10.21 -25.75
CA ALA A 38 -54.78 9.41 -26.97
C ALA A 38 -53.66 9.47 -28.07
N ALA A 39 -53.67 8.53 -29.02
CA ALA A 39 -52.58 8.25 -29.99
C ALA A 39 -53.01 8.34 -31.48
N ILE A 40 -52.10 7.94 -32.41
CA ILE A 40 -52.28 7.49 -33.83
C ILE A 40 -51.66 8.39 -34.95
N ASP A 41 -51.35 7.73 -36.07
CA ASP A 41 -50.37 7.93 -37.14
C ASP A 41 -50.56 9.03 -38.24
N SER A 42 -49.41 9.34 -38.87
CA SER A 42 -49.20 9.62 -40.32
C SER A 42 -49.73 10.91 -41.00
N TYR A 43 -48.87 11.60 -41.78
CA TYR A 43 -48.89 11.54 -43.26
C TYR A 43 -47.71 12.29 -43.94
N TYR A 44 -47.45 11.99 -45.21
CA TYR A 44 -46.51 12.73 -46.10
C TYR A 44 -47.10 14.06 -46.61
N LYS A 45 -46.24 15.04 -46.92
CA LYS A 45 -46.54 16.09 -47.91
C LYS A 45 -45.28 16.68 -48.58
N TYR A 46 -45.38 16.92 -49.89
CA TYR A 46 -44.40 17.64 -50.71
C TYR A 46 -44.75 19.14 -50.79
N SER A 47 -43.74 19.99 -50.96
CA SER A 47 -43.82 21.19 -51.82
C SER A 47 -42.44 21.57 -52.36
N SER A 48 -42.43 22.32 -53.47
CA SER A 48 -41.24 22.78 -54.22
C SER A 48 -41.18 24.31 -54.23
N ILE A 49 -40.12 24.92 -54.82
CA ILE A 49 -40.19 26.06 -55.78
C ILE A 49 -38.78 26.63 -56.14
N TYR A 50 -38.42 26.58 -57.45
CA TYR A 50 -37.63 27.55 -58.26
C TYR A 50 -36.14 27.84 -57.87
N ARG A 51 -35.22 28.42 -58.69
CA ARG A 51 -34.92 28.60 -60.15
C ARG A 51 -33.52 29.28 -60.24
N ASN A 52 -32.72 29.33 -61.33
CA ASN A 52 -32.49 28.49 -62.53
C ASN A 52 -31.16 28.94 -63.23
N ASN A 53 -30.65 28.17 -64.20
CA ASN A 53 -29.54 28.51 -65.15
C ASN A 53 -28.12 28.59 -64.55
N TYR A 54 -27.02 28.26 -65.24
CA TYR A 54 -26.78 27.75 -66.61
C TYR A 54 -26.08 26.36 -66.59
N SER A 55 -25.89 25.71 -67.74
CA SER A 55 -25.56 24.28 -67.85
C SER A 55 -24.39 23.92 -68.78
N SER A 56 -23.64 22.87 -68.42
CA SER A 56 -22.92 21.98 -69.36
C SER A 56 -22.62 20.59 -68.75
N ILE A 57 -23.64 19.74 -68.79
CA ILE A 57 -23.61 18.26 -68.91
C ILE A 57 -22.37 17.49 -68.37
N TYR A 58 -22.49 16.93 -67.16
CA TYR A 58 -22.05 15.54 -66.89
C TYR A 58 -23.03 14.87 -65.91
N ARG A 59 -23.88 13.97 -66.41
CA ARG A 59 -24.77 13.16 -65.55
C ARG A 59 -23.92 12.26 -64.65
N ASN A 60 -24.07 12.39 -63.33
CA ASN A 60 -23.44 11.51 -62.35
C ASN A 60 -24.55 10.92 -61.46
N ASN A 61 -24.80 9.62 -61.57
CA ASN A 61 -25.65 8.90 -60.62
C ASN A 61 -24.80 8.56 -59.39
N TYR A 62 -25.28 8.91 -58.20
CA TYR A 62 -24.59 8.60 -56.94
C TYR A 62 -24.84 7.14 -56.52
N SER A 63 -23.80 6.45 -56.07
CA SER A 63 -23.90 5.12 -55.42
C SER A 63 -23.45 5.18 -53.96
N SER A 64 -23.97 4.26 -53.16
CA SER A 64 -23.82 4.23 -51.70
C SER A 64 -22.44 3.73 -51.24
N TRP A 65 -21.96 4.31 -50.15
CA TRP A 65 -20.82 3.82 -49.39
C TRP A 65 -21.19 2.48 -48.73
N TYR A 66 -20.49 1.41 -49.10
CA TYR A 66 -20.63 0.02 -48.64
C TYR A 66 -22.07 -0.50 -48.50
N GLN A 67 -22.58 -1.18 -49.54
CA GLN A 67 -23.75 -2.06 -49.40
C GLN A 67 -23.34 -3.34 -48.66
N PRO A 68 -23.87 -3.66 -47.47
CA PRO A 68 -23.71 -4.98 -46.90
C PRO A 68 -24.56 -5.98 -47.71
N THR A 69 -23.93 -7.05 -48.19
CA THR A 69 -24.64 -8.12 -48.91
C THR A 69 -25.53 -8.91 -47.96
N TYR A 70 -26.82 -8.57 -47.90
CA TYR A 70 -27.78 -9.28 -47.05
C TYR A 70 -28.11 -10.67 -47.61
N TYR A 71 -27.43 -11.71 -47.10
CA TYR A 71 -27.80 -13.10 -47.32
C TYR A 71 -28.92 -13.55 -46.36
N SER A 72 -29.86 -14.36 -46.87
CA SER A 72 -30.96 -14.95 -46.09
C SER A 72 -31.26 -16.40 -46.55
N GLY A 73 -31.27 -17.35 -45.61
CA GLY A 73 -31.62 -18.75 -45.84
C GLY A 73 -31.70 -19.58 -44.55
N ILE A 74 -32.67 -20.50 -44.45
CA ILE A 74 -33.02 -21.24 -43.21
C ILE A 74 -33.25 -22.74 -43.50
N THR A 75 -32.80 -23.63 -42.61
CA THR A 75 -32.85 -25.11 -42.73
C THR A 75 -32.88 -25.81 -41.35
N THR A 76 -33.34 -27.07 -41.21
CA THR A 76 -33.48 -27.77 -39.89
C THR A 76 -33.26 -29.31 -39.96
N ARG A 77 -32.80 -29.95 -38.85
CA ARG A 77 -32.56 -31.43 -38.68
C ARG A 77 -32.77 -31.89 -37.20
N THR A 78 -32.93 -33.19 -36.92
CA THR A 78 -33.12 -33.75 -35.53
C THR A 78 -32.41 -35.10 -35.29
N VAL A 79 -32.03 -35.41 -34.04
CA VAL A 79 -31.39 -36.69 -33.56
C VAL A 79 -31.87 -37.04 -32.13
N THR A 80 -31.97 -38.34 -31.75
CA THR A 80 -32.40 -38.81 -30.40
C THR A 80 -31.55 -39.96 -29.86
N THR A 81 -31.37 -40.06 -28.53
CA THR A 81 -30.62 -41.14 -27.84
C THR A 81 -31.12 -41.34 -26.40
N THR A 82 -31.05 -42.56 -25.84
CA THR A 82 -31.50 -42.90 -24.48
C THR A 82 -30.41 -43.66 -23.72
N VAL A 83 -30.11 -43.26 -22.47
CA VAL A 83 -29.14 -43.90 -21.58
C VAL A 83 -29.66 -43.84 -20.13
N ASN A 84 -29.55 -44.94 -19.37
CA ASN A 84 -29.89 -45.02 -17.94
C ASN A 84 -31.26 -44.41 -17.55
N GLY A 85 -32.30 -44.66 -18.35
CA GLY A 85 -33.66 -44.15 -18.10
C GLY A 85 -33.88 -42.66 -18.43
N VAL A 86 -32.86 -41.98 -18.96
CA VAL A 86 -32.92 -40.60 -19.43
C VAL A 86 -32.89 -40.59 -20.97
N THR A 87 -33.89 -39.98 -21.59
CA THR A 87 -33.98 -39.84 -23.05
C THR A 87 -33.66 -38.40 -23.45
N ILE A 88 -32.78 -38.23 -24.43
CA ILE A 88 -32.26 -36.94 -24.90
C ILE A 88 -32.49 -36.80 -26.41
N THR A 89 -33.17 -35.72 -26.82
CA THR A 89 -33.40 -35.35 -28.23
C THR A 89 -32.73 -34.01 -28.54
N LYS A 90 -32.03 -33.92 -29.67
CA LYS A 90 -31.34 -32.70 -30.15
C LYS A 90 -31.91 -32.25 -31.51
N VAL A 91 -32.42 -31.02 -31.58
CA VAL A 91 -32.97 -30.39 -32.79
C VAL A 91 -32.05 -29.28 -33.25
N TYR A 92 -31.62 -29.33 -34.51
CA TYR A 92 -30.58 -28.53 -35.16
C TYR A 92 -31.20 -27.56 -36.18
N THR A 93 -31.34 -26.27 -35.88
CA THR A 93 -31.90 -25.26 -36.80
C THR A 93 -30.82 -24.32 -37.32
N THR A 94 -30.49 -24.45 -38.61
CA THR A 94 -29.51 -23.69 -39.36
C THR A 94 -30.14 -22.41 -39.93
N ILE A 95 -29.80 -21.25 -39.38
CA ILE A 95 -30.17 -19.94 -39.94
C ILE A 95 -28.90 -19.27 -40.46
N ASN A 96 -28.90 -18.85 -41.73
CA ASN A 96 -27.75 -18.29 -42.44
C ASN A 96 -26.45 -19.10 -42.21
N GLY A 97 -26.54 -20.42 -42.38
CA GLY A 97 -25.42 -21.35 -42.22
C GLY A 97 -25.07 -21.76 -40.78
N LYS A 98 -25.56 -21.07 -39.73
CA LYS A 98 -25.21 -21.36 -38.34
C LYS A 98 -26.33 -22.12 -37.61
N THR A 99 -25.97 -23.25 -36.99
CA THR A 99 -26.93 -24.28 -36.53
C THR A 99 -27.14 -24.24 -35.02
N THR A 100 -28.32 -23.80 -34.59
CA THR A 100 -28.73 -23.80 -33.18
C THR A 100 -29.22 -25.18 -32.74
N VAL A 101 -28.75 -25.69 -31.60
CA VAL A 101 -29.07 -27.07 -31.14
C VAL A 101 -29.90 -27.03 -29.86
N ARG A 102 -31.22 -27.27 -29.98
CA ARG A 102 -32.13 -27.38 -28.83
C ARG A 102 -32.14 -28.80 -28.29
N VAL A 103 -31.75 -28.97 -27.04
CA VAL A 103 -31.75 -30.26 -26.33
C VAL A 103 -33.03 -30.39 -25.49
N ILE A 104 -33.69 -31.54 -25.55
CA ILE A 104 -34.87 -31.89 -24.75
C ILE A 104 -34.54 -33.18 -24.00
N THR A 105 -34.65 -33.15 -22.67
CA THR A 105 -34.31 -34.27 -21.77
C THR A 105 -35.54 -34.70 -21.01
N SER A 106 -35.83 -36.01 -20.97
CA SER A 106 -36.98 -36.61 -20.28
C SER A 106 -36.53 -37.77 -19.39
N THR A 107 -37.10 -37.83 -18.18
CA THR A 107 -36.77 -38.84 -17.15
C THR A 107 -38.06 -39.30 -16.48
N VAL A 108 -38.24 -40.62 -16.34
CA VAL A 108 -39.45 -41.22 -15.73
C VAL A 108 -39.09 -41.92 -14.42
N ARG A 109 -39.79 -41.57 -13.33
CA ARG A 109 -39.92 -42.37 -12.09
C ARG A 109 -41.25 -43.15 -12.17
N THR A 110 -41.47 -44.33 -11.58
CA THR A 110 -41.00 -44.85 -10.27
C THR A 110 -41.08 -46.40 -10.28
N PRO A 111 -40.24 -47.15 -9.54
CA PRO A 111 -40.66 -47.85 -8.28
C PRO A 111 -39.46 -48.08 -7.26
N ILE A 112 -39.50 -48.73 -6.07
CA ILE A 112 -40.52 -49.05 -5.04
C ILE A 112 -39.89 -49.22 -3.62
N ILE A 113 -40.69 -48.96 -2.58
CA ILE A 113 -40.73 -49.37 -1.14
C ILE A 113 -39.64 -50.30 -0.52
N THR A 114 -39.00 -49.89 0.59
CA THR A 114 -39.12 -50.53 1.95
C THR A 114 -38.53 -49.66 3.09
N SER A 115 -38.90 -49.97 4.34
CA SER A 115 -38.64 -49.19 5.59
C SER A 115 -37.98 -50.11 6.66
N PRO A 116 -37.76 -49.74 7.96
CA PRO A 116 -37.98 -48.48 8.70
C PRO A 116 -36.85 -48.06 9.69
N VAL A 117 -37.04 -46.96 10.43
CA VAL A 117 -37.01 -46.85 11.93
C VAL A 117 -37.19 -45.35 12.36
N ARG A 118 -37.72 -45.13 13.58
CA ARG A 118 -37.98 -43.84 14.29
C ARG A 118 -37.59 -44.04 15.79
N PRO A 119 -37.78 -43.10 16.77
CA PRO A 119 -38.23 -41.69 16.78
C PRO A 119 -37.16 -40.72 17.39
N VAL A 120 -37.36 -39.43 17.76
CA VAL A 120 -38.16 -38.85 18.88
C VAL A 120 -38.18 -37.30 18.83
N VAL A 121 -39.39 -36.70 18.89
CA VAL A 121 -39.87 -35.46 19.62
C VAL A 121 -39.07 -34.13 19.55
N ASP A 122 -39.65 -32.91 19.52
CA ASP A 122 -40.99 -32.37 19.16
C ASP A 122 -40.93 -30.79 19.20
N THR A 123 -42.08 -30.13 19.04
CA THR A 123 -42.48 -28.72 19.36
C THR A 123 -42.12 -27.55 18.42
N LYS A 124 -43.14 -27.16 17.63
CA LYS A 124 -43.53 -25.77 17.27
C LYS A 124 -44.15 -25.06 18.52
N PRO A 125 -44.53 -23.75 18.55
CA PRO A 125 -45.03 -22.86 17.45
C PRO A 125 -44.54 -21.36 17.63
N VAL A 126 -45.13 -20.19 17.26
CA VAL A 126 -46.29 -19.69 16.44
C VAL A 126 -46.13 -18.15 16.17
N VAL A 127 -46.65 -17.57 15.06
CA VAL A 127 -47.18 -16.16 14.89
C VAL A 127 -46.22 -14.94 15.06
N GLU A 128 -46.33 -13.76 14.41
CA GLU A 128 -47.03 -13.29 13.17
C GLU A 128 -46.39 -11.99 12.57
N THR A 129 -46.96 -11.52 11.45
CA THR A 129 -46.65 -10.31 10.63
C THR A 129 -47.43 -9.04 11.11
N PRO A 130 -47.59 -7.87 10.39
CA PRO A 130 -47.02 -7.36 9.11
C PRO A 130 -46.64 -5.82 9.03
N THR A 131 -46.20 -5.39 7.83
CA THR A 131 -46.45 -4.06 7.14
C THR A 131 -45.64 -2.76 7.38
N GLN A 132 -45.65 -1.90 6.33
CA GLN A 132 -45.06 -0.55 6.11
C GLN A 132 -46.22 0.48 5.90
N PRO A 133 -46.15 1.66 5.20
CA PRO A 133 -45.06 2.55 4.67
C PRO A 133 -45.35 4.09 4.81
N VAL A 134 -44.74 4.95 3.94
CA VAL A 134 -45.10 6.36 3.54
C VAL A 134 -44.27 7.53 4.15
N VAL A 135 -44.18 8.68 3.42
CA VAL A 135 -43.05 9.65 3.38
C VAL A 135 -43.47 11.08 2.91
N ASP A 136 -42.68 12.13 3.27
CA ASP A 136 -42.61 13.53 2.72
C ASP A 136 -43.77 14.55 3.01
N THR A 137 -43.69 15.89 2.86
CA THR A 137 -42.70 16.84 2.23
C THR A 137 -42.74 18.30 2.80
N LYS A 138 -41.62 19.07 2.69
CA LYS A 138 -41.31 20.53 2.34
C LYS A 138 -42.39 21.69 2.38
N PRO A 139 -42.11 23.01 2.07
CA PRO A 139 -40.88 23.80 1.72
C PRO A 139 -40.65 25.12 2.57
N VAL A 140 -39.76 26.08 2.23
CA VAL A 140 -39.97 27.37 1.46
C VAL A 140 -38.59 28.10 1.19
N VAL A 141 -38.54 29.19 0.38
CA VAL A 141 -37.35 29.80 -0.30
C VAL A 141 -37.40 31.35 -0.36
N GLU A 142 -36.26 32.09 -0.43
CA GLU A 142 -36.13 33.37 -1.18
C GLU A 142 -34.66 33.84 -1.49
N THR A 143 -34.47 34.72 -2.50
CA THR A 143 -33.19 35.28 -3.07
C THR A 143 -33.50 36.56 -3.92
N PRO A 144 -32.62 37.26 -4.72
CA PRO A 144 -31.13 37.26 -4.92
C PRO A 144 -30.49 38.70 -5.04
N THR A 145 -29.19 38.87 -5.37
CA THR A 145 -28.61 39.96 -6.26
C THR A 145 -27.07 39.84 -6.51
N GLN A 146 -26.51 40.60 -7.48
CA GLN A 146 -25.07 40.77 -7.82
C GLN A 146 -24.71 42.27 -7.94
N PRO A 147 -23.40 42.69 -8.03
CA PRO A 147 -22.79 42.96 -9.36
C PRO A 147 -21.22 42.86 -9.53
N VAL A 148 -20.77 42.45 -10.74
CA VAL A 148 -19.72 43.05 -11.64
C VAL A 148 -18.25 43.34 -11.16
N VAL A 149 -17.26 42.62 -11.77
CA VAL A 149 -16.03 43.04 -12.57
C VAL A 149 -15.22 44.32 -12.11
N ASP A 150 -13.87 44.42 -12.03
CA ASP A 150 -12.80 44.07 -13.02
C ASP A 150 -11.30 43.94 -12.52
N THR A 151 -10.40 43.52 -13.43
CA THR A 151 -8.91 43.63 -13.59
C THR A 151 -7.90 43.95 -12.45
N LYS A 152 -6.86 43.07 -12.29
CA LYS A 152 -5.39 43.19 -12.64
C LYS A 152 -4.56 44.50 -12.35
N PRO A 153 -3.19 44.52 -12.42
CA PRO A 153 -2.12 43.47 -12.35
C PRO A 153 -0.77 43.86 -11.60
N VAL A 154 0.25 42.96 -11.61
CA VAL A 154 1.72 43.14 -11.29
C VAL A 154 2.11 43.67 -9.87
N VAL A 155 3.36 43.71 -9.33
CA VAL A 155 4.77 43.60 -9.80
C VAL A 155 5.64 42.68 -8.87
N GLU A 156 6.75 42.18 -9.44
CA GLU A 156 7.96 41.45 -9.01
C GLU A 156 8.45 41.26 -7.53
N THR A 157 9.14 40.10 -7.39
CA THR A 157 10.39 39.74 -6.66
C THR A 157 11.53 40.79 -6.58
N PRO A 158 12.73 40.53 -5.98
CA PRO A 158 13.11 39.66 -4.84
C PRO A 158 14.08 40.34 -3.82
N THR A 159 14.34 39.76 -2.63
CA THR A 159 15.69 39.82 -1.99
C THR A 159 15.92 38.81 -0.85
N GLN A 160 17.10 38.20 -0.86
CA GLN A 160 17.94 37.88 0.32
C GLN A 160 19.29 38.63 0.12
N PRO A 161 20.29 38.61 1.03
CA PRO A 161 20.34 38.10 2.40
C PRO A 161 20.83 39.14 3.45
N VAL A 162 20.60 38.88 4.74
CA VAL A 162 21.47 39.35 5.84
C VAL A 162 21.54 38.26 6.92
N VAL A 163 22.72 38.03 7.48
CA VAL A 163 22.99 37.13 8.62
C VAL A 163 23.77 37.93 9.66
N ASP A 164 23.32 37.96 10.93
CA ASP A 164 24.12 37.50 12.07
C ASP A 164 23.35 37.43 13.43
N THR A 165 23.94 36.73 14.40
CA THR A 165 23.77 36.83 15.86
C THR A 165 22.40 36.54 16.53
N LYS A 166 22.16 35.25 16.81
CA LYS A 166 21.97 34.64 18.17
C LYS A 166 21.62 35.55 19.38
N PRO A 167 20.91 35.04 20.42
CA PRO A 167 19.66 34.25 20.43
C PRO A 167 18.64 34.70 21.52
N VAL A 168 17.34 34.47 21.31
CA VAL A 168 16.31 34.51 22.38
C VAL A 168 15.35 33.32 22.23
N VAL A 169 14.82 32.83 23.35
CA VAL A 169 13.91 31.67 23.46
C VAL A 169 12.46 32.15 23.54
N GLU A 170 11.56 31.56 22.75
CA GLU A 170 10.14 31.48 23.12
C GLU A 170 9.41 30.29 22.46
N THR A 171 8.19 30.03 22.94
CA THR A 171 7.49 28.72 22.85
C THR A 171 6.84 28.40 21.50
N PRO A 172 6.90 27.13 21.02
CA PRO A 172 6.04 26.64 19.95
C PRO A 172 4.67 26.18 20.48
N THR A 173 3.60 26.87 20.10
CA THR A 173 2.21 26.45 20.36
C THR A 173 1.79 25.37 19.35
N GLN A 174 1.07 24.34 19.80
CA GLN A 174 0.58 23.28 18.91
C GLN A 174 -0.59 23.76 18.03
N PRO A 175 -0.61 23.47 16.71
CA PRO A 175 -1.82 23.53 15.91
C PRO A 175 -2.67 22.28 16.17
N VAL A 176 -3.97 22.48 16.44
CA VAL A 176 -4.94 21.38 16.49
C VAL A 176 -5.32 20.99 15.06
N VAL A 177 -5.19 19.70 14.74
CA VAL A 177 -5.71 19.11 13.50
C VAL A 177 -6.84 18.16 13.89
N ASP A 178 -8.03 18.39 13.32
CA ASP A 178 -9.22 17.60 13.59
C ASP A 178 -9.19 16.28 12.78
N THR A 179 -9.47 15.15 13.44
CA THR A 179 -9.34 13.82 12.84
C THR A 179 -10.59 12.97 13.03
N LYS A 180 -11.30 12.67 11.93
CA LYS A 180 -12.21 11.52 11.86
C LYS A 180 -12.11 10.78 10.52
N PRO A 181 -12.45 9.47 10.49
CA PRO A 181 -11.76 8.55 9.58
C PRO A 181 -12.67 7.74 8.66
N VAL A 182 -12.15 7.34 7.48
CA VAL A 182 -12.61 6.17 6.71
C VAL A 182 -11.42 5.57 5.94
N VAL A 183 -11.03 4.33 6.26
CA VAL A 183 -10.48 3.34 5.31
C VAL A 183 -10.94 1.96 5.80
N GLU A 184 -11.47 1.12 4.91
CA GLU A 184 -11.88 -0.25 5.20
C GLU A 184 -10.77 -1.26 4.86
N THR A 185 -10.73 -2.38 5.58
CA THR A 185 -9.87 -3.53 5.25
C THR A 185 -10.44 -4.35 4.09
N PRO A 186 -9.56 -4.95 3.26
CA PRO A 186 -9.81 -6.31 2.79
C PRO A 186 -8.63 -7.25 3.09
N THR A 187 -8.94 -8.40 3.69
CA THR A 187 -8.03 -9.54 3.85
C THR A 187 -7.78 -10.26 2.52
N GLN A 188 -6.58 -10.81 2.33
CA GLN A 188 -6.28 -11.76 1.25
C GLN A 188 -6.18 -13.20 1.78
N PRO A 189 -6.48 -14.23 0.96
CA PRO A 189 -6.52 -15.62 1.39
C PRO A 189 -5.13 -16.28 1.45
N VAL A 190 -4.96 -17.21 2.38
CA VAL A 190 -3.81 -18.13 2.41
C VAL A 190 -4.02 -19.24 1.38
N VAL A 191 -3.00 -19.53 0.58
CA VAL A 191 -2.94 -20.72 -0.28
C VAL A 191 -1.76 -21.58 0.18
N ASP A 192 -2.06 -22.82 0.57
CA ASP A 192 -1.09 -23.82 1.01
C ASP A 192 -0.72 -24.74 -0.16
N THR A 193 0.58 -24.89 -0.46
CA THR A 193 1.09 -25.75 -1.53
C THR A 193 2.25 -26.59 -1.05
N LYS A 194 2.01 -27.90 -0.87
CA LYS A 194 3.07 -28.89 -0.69
C LYS A 194 3.95 -29.02 -1.94
N PRO A 195 5.26 -29.26 -1.79
CA PRO A 195 6.14 -29.53 -2.91
C PRO A 195 5.89 -30.93 -3.50
N VAL A 196 6.01 -31.03 -4.82
CA VAL A 196 6.26 -32.29 -5.53
C VAL A 196 7.76 -32.34 -5.86
N VAL A 197 8.39 -33.50 -5.69
CA VAL A 197 9.81 -33.70 -5.97
C VAL A 197 9.95 -34.57 -7.23
N GLU A 198 10.58 -34.03 -8.26
CA GLU A 198 11.12 -34.82 -9.38
C GLU A 198 12.61 -34.51 -9.54
N THR A 199 13.39 -35.53 -9.89
CA THR A 199 14.85 -35.50 -10.02
C THR A 199 15.29 -35.91 -11.44
N PRO A 200 16.48 -35.49 -11.90
CA PRO A 200 16.70 -35.19 -13.31
C PRO A 200 17.12 -36.38 -14.17
N THR A 201 16.88 -36.26 -15.49
CA THR A 201 17.49 -37.09 -16.53
C THR A 201 18.12 -36.26 -17.65
N GLN A 202 19.38 -36.55 -17.90
CA GLN A 202 20.23 -36.09 -19.02
C GLN A 202 21.35 -37.15 -19.20
N PRO A 203 22.08 -37.17 -20.33
CA PRO A 203 21.79 -36.62 -21.65
C PRO A 203 21.89 -37.71 -22.76
N VAL A 204 21.64 -37.34 -24.01
CA VAL A 204 22.29 -37.99 -25.17
C VAL A 204 22.81 -36.90 -26.10
N VAL A 205 24.10 -36.98 -26.43
CA VAL A 205 24.77 -36.16 -27.46
C VAL A 205 24.93 -37.02 -28.70
N ASP A 206 24.79 -36.42 -29.88
CA ASP A 206 25.54 -36.91 -31.04
C ASP A 206 26.13 -35.74 -31.85
N THR A 207 27.10 -36.07 -32.70
CA THR A 207 27.94 -35.17 -33.49
C THR A 207 27.86 -35.60 -34.97
N LYS A 208 28.21 -34.85 -36.02
CA LYS A 208 29.48 -34.17 -36.35
C LYS A 208 29.23 -33.29 -37.63
N PRO A 209 30.24 -32.69 -38.32
CA PRO A 209 30.04 -31.45 -39.09
C PRO A 209 30.09 -31.60 -40.62
N VAL A 210 29.83 -30.49 -41.31
CA VAL A 210 30.34 -30.18 -42.65
C VAL A 210 30.87 -28.72 -42.67
N VAL A 211 31.89 -28.46 -43.47
CA VAL A 211 32.54 -27.15 -43.69
C VAL A 211 32.55 -26.88 -45.19
N GLU A 212 32.31 -25.64 -45.64
CA GLU A 212 33.04 -25.03 -46.77
C GLU A 212 32.85 -23.50 -46.86
N THR A 213 33.59 -22.87 -47.78
CA THR A 213 34.06 -21.48 -47.72
C THR A 213 33.77 -20.68 -49.03
N PRO A 214 34.05 -19.35 -49.12
CA PRO A 214 33.21 -18.43 -49.90
C PRO A 214 33.73 -18.03 -51.30
N THR A 215 32.90 -17.29 -52.04
CA THR A 215 33.27 -16.51 -53.24
C THR A 215 32.71 -15.09 -53.24
N GLN A 216 33.57 -14.13 -53.59
CA GLN A 216 33.24 -12.80 -54.15
C GLN A 216 33.49 -12.87 -55.70
N PRO A 217 33.61 -11.80 -56.54
CA PRO A 217 33.55 -10.33 -56.31
C PRO A 217 32.87 -9.47 -57.45
N VAL A 218 33.17 -8.15 -57.46
CA VAL A 218 33.21 -7.19 -58.61
C VAL A 218 32.00 -6.28 -58.93
N VAL A 219 31.97 -5.13 -58.23
CA VAL A 219 31.98 -3.71 -58.70
C VAL A 219 31.80 -3.39 -60.21
N ASP A 220 30.85 -2.50 -60.57
CA ASP A 220 31.13 -1.21 -61.29
C ASP A 220 29.87 -0.31 -61.43
N THR A 221 29.97 0.89 -62.01
CA THR A 221 30.05 2.22 -61.40
C THR A 221 29.30 3.28 -62.25
N LYS A 222 28.80 4.33 -61.57
CA LYS A 222 28.65 5.74 -62.04
C LYS A 222 27.53 6.16 -63.04
N PRO A 223 27.22 7.50 -63.13
CA PRO A 223 25.85 7.99 -63.41
C PRO A 223 25.74 9.02 -64.56
N VAL A 224 24.54 9.59 -64.75
CA VAL A 224 24.28 10.83 -65.51
C VAL A 224 23.37 11.77 -64.69
N VAL A 225 23.55 13.08 -64.87
CA VAL A 225 22.79 14.19 -64.26
C VAL A 225 22.48 15.20 -65.37
N GLU A 226 21.27 15.77 -65.42
CA GLU A 226 21.07 17.23 -65.61
C GLU A 226 19.60 17.69 -65.52
N THR A 227 19.41 19.01 -65.58
CA THR A 227 18.31 19.76 -64.93
C THR A 227 17.31 20.39 -65.94
N PRO A 228 16.85 21.66 -65.88
CA PRO A 228 15.44 21.89 -65.53
C PRO A 228 14.64 22.77 -66.52
N THR A 229 13.31 22.67 -66.49
CA THR A 229 12.40 23.69 -67.07
C THR A 229 11.15 23.96 -66.22
N GLN A 230 10.71 25.21 -66.24
CA GLN A 230 9.53 25.83 -65.62
C GLN A 230 9.10 27.03 -66.52
N PRO A 231 7.92 27.66 -66.33
CA PRO A 231 6.64 27.12 -65.87
C PRO A 231 5.47 27.60 -66.78
N VAL A 232 4.26 27.03 -66.61
CA VAL A 232 2.99 27.70 -66.97
C VAL A 232 1.98 27.48 -65.84
N VAL A 233 1.16 28.49 -65.54
CA VAL A 233 0.23 28.52 -64.40
C VAL A 233 -1.22 28.44 -64.87
N ASP A 234 -2.02 27.55 -64.27
CA ASP A 234 -3.47 27.70 -64.12
C ASP A 234 -3.86 27.19 -62.72
N THR A 235 -4.71 27.92 -62.01
CA THR A 235 -5.01 27.71 -60.59
C THR A 235 -6.49 27.38 -60.39
N LYS A 236 -6.81 26.09 -60.20
CA LYS A 236 -8.16 25.63 -59.83
C LYS A 236 -8.10 24.53 -58.76
N PRO A 237 -8.96 24.58 -57.73
CA PRO A 237 -8.94 23.58 -56.65
C PRO A 237 -9.49 22.23 -57.12
N ILE A 238 -8.79 21.14 -56.79
CA ILE A 238 -9.17 19.78 -57.17
C ILE A 238 -10.04 19.15 -56.07
N VAL A 239 -11.26 18.74 -56.44
CA VAL A 239 -12.13 17.89 -55.61
C VAL A 239 -11.88 16.43 -55.98
N ILE A 240 -11.50 15.61 -55.00
CA ILE A 240 -11.20 14.18 -55.20
C ILE A 240 -12.47 13.44 -55.63
N LYS A 241 -12.41 12.70 -56.75
CA LYS A 241 -13.41 11.70 -57.16
C LYS A 241 -12.75 10.31 -57.27
N PRO A 242 -13.45 9.20 -56.97
CA PRO A 242 -12.90 7.85 -57.09
C PRO A 242 -12.75 7.39 -58.55
N THR A 243 -11.79 6.48 -58.78
CA THR A 243 -11.76 5.61 -59.97
C THR A 243 -12.86 4.54 -59.84
N PRO A 244 -13.61 4.19 -60.91
CA PRO A 244 -14.63 3.14 -60.83
C PRO A 244 -14.04 1.74 -60.61
N ILE A 245 -14.80 0.87 -59.95
CA ILE A 245 -14.54 -0.57 -59.96
C ILE A 245 -14.78 -1.09 -61.38
N VAL A 246 -13.71 -1.55 -62.04
CA VAL A 246 -13.84 -2.31 -63.28
C VAL A 246 -14.09 -3.77 -62.92
N ASN A 247 -15.26 -4.30 -63.29
CA ASN A 247 -15.45 -5.76 -63.31
C ASN A 247 -14.51 -6.36 -64.38
N ARG A 248 -13.35 -6.86 -63.93
CA ARG A 248 -12.50 -7.77 -64.70
C ARG A 248 -12.58 -9.18 -64.10
N PRO A 249 -12.35 -10.23 -64.90
CA PRO A 249 -12.25 -11.60 -64.38
C PRO A 249 -11.11 -11.73 -63.36
N VAL A 250 -11.12 -12.84 -62.62
CA VAL A 250 -10.05 -13.20 -61.68
C VAL A 250 -8.70 -13.17 -62.39
N VAL A 251 -7.83 -12.25 -61.96
CA VAL A 251 -6.39 -12.33 -62.13
C VAL A 251 -5.82 -12.53 -60.74
N VAL A 252 -5.23 -13.71 -60.50
CA VAL A 252 -4.43 -13.96 -59.31
C VAL A 252 -3.19 -13.08 -59.42
N ALA A 253 -2.87 -12.30 -58.38
CA ALA A 253 -1.66 -11.47 -58.41
C ALA A 253 -0.42 -12.38 -58.51
N GLU A 254 0.45 -12.10 -59.48
CA GLU A 254 1.55 -13.02 -59.86
C GLU A 254 2.61 -13.17 -58.76
N ASN A 255 2.69 -12.23 -57.80
CA ASN A 255 3.65 -12.20 -56.69
C ASN A 255 3.07 -12.74 -55.36
N ILE A 256 2.13 -13.70 -55.38
CA ILE A 256 1.68 -14.39 -54.15
C ILE A 256 2.65 -15.56 -53.84
N PRO A 257 3.19 -15.68 -52.61
CA PRO A 257 4.02 -16.82 -52.23
C PRO A 257 3.30 -18.16 -52.43
N ALA A 258 3.76 -18.95 -53.40
CA ALA A 258 3.15 -20.24 -53.78
C ALA A 258 3.18 -21.31 -52.67
N ARG A 259 3.89 -21.05 -51.56
CA ARG A 259 4.01 -21.92 -50.38
C ARG A 259 3.20 -21.44 -49.17
N GLY A 260 2.47 -20.33 -49.26
CA GLY A 260 1.77 -19.70 -48.13
C GLY A 260 2.70 -18.86 -47.24
N ILE A 261 2.18 -18.41 -46.10
CA ILE A 261 2.96 -17.60 -45.12
C ILE A 261 3.82 -18.55 -44.27
N GLN A 262 5.13 -18.36 -44.30
CA GLN A 262 6.08 -19.07 -43.45
C GLN A 262 5.95 -18.59 -41.99
N TRP A 263 6.18 -19.49 -41.03
CA TRP A 263 6.20 -19.20 -39.60
C TRP A 263 7.60 -19.46 -39.07
N ASN A 264 8.21 -18.47 -38.40
CA ASN A 264 9.62 -18.53 -37.98
C ASN A 264 9.79 -18.66 -36.45
N ASP A 265 8.75 -18.39 -35.66
CA ASP A 265 8.75 -18.52 -34.20
C ASP A 265 8.66 -20.00 -33.77
N VAL A 266 9.63 -20.45 -32.97
CA VAL A 266 9.72 -21.82 -32.44
C VAL A 266 9.10 -21.98 -31.05
N THR A 267 8.74 -20.87 -30.39
CA THR A 267 8.22 -20.86 -29.00
C THR A 267 6.71 -21.01 -28.93
N ARG A 268 6.00 -20.66 -30.02
CA ARG A 268 4.55 -20.83 -30.14
C ARG A 268 4.12 -21.16 -31.57
N GLY A 269 2.95 -21.78 -31.71
CA GLY A 269 2.25 -21.93 -32.98
C GLY A 269 1.18 -20.85 -33.20
N TYR A 270 0.55 -20.88 -34.37
CA TYR A 270 -0.65 -20.10 -34.66
C TYR A 270 -1.90 -20.75 -34.04
N ASN A 271 -2.83 -19.94 -33.55
CA ASN A 271 -4.13 -20.39 -33.03
C ASN A 271 -5.25 -19.54 -33.66
N PRO A 272 -6.18 -20.11 -34.47
CA PRO A 272 -7.27 -19.34 -35.07
C PRO A 272 -8.28 -18.81 -34.03
N GLU A 273 -8.38 -19.41 -32.84
CA GLU A 273 -9.23 -18.95 -31.73
C GLU A 273 -8.53 -17.87 -30.86
N ASP A 274 -7.24 -17.60 -31.10
CA ASP A 274 -6.50 -16.49 -30.49
C ASP A 274 -5.35 -15.99 -31.40
N PRO A 275 -5.68 -15.40 -32.56
CA PRO A 275 -4.69 -15.23 -33.62
C PRO A 275 -3.70 -14.08 -33.36
N ASN A 276 -3.97 -13.23 -32.36
CA ASN A 276 -3.06 -12.19 -31.88
C ASN A 276 -2.37 -12.56 -30.54
N ASN A 277 -2.57 -13.78 -30.02
CA ASN A 277 -2.03 -14.28 -28.75
C ASN A 277 -2.34 -13.35 -27.55
N LYS A 278 -3.62 -13.28 -27.16
CA LYS A 278 -4.17 -12.44 -26.07
C LYS A 278 -4.65 -13.25 -24.85
N GLN A 279 -5.07 -14.51 -24.99
CA GLN A 279 -5.88 -15.22 -23.98
C GLN A 279 -5.23 -15.32 -22.58
N ALA A 280 -3.90 -15.34 -22.50
CA ALA A 280 -3.16 -15.37 -21.23
C ALA A 280 -3.02 -13.99 -20.52
N VAL A 281 -3.50 -12.89 -21.12
CA VAL A 281 -3.29 -11.53 -20.63
C VAL A 281 -4.37 -11.08 -19.65
N ASN A 282 -4.05 -11.05 -18.36
CA ASN A 282 -4.89 -10.50 -17.29
C ASN A 282 -4.78 -8.96 -17.19
N LEU A 283 -4.98 -8.27 -18.32
CA LEU A 283 -5.01 -6.81 -18.43
C LEU A 283 -6.18 -6.39 -19.34
N ASP A 284 -6.78 -5.24 -19.05
CA ASP A 284 -7.98 -4.72 -19.71
C ASP A 284 -7.83 -3.31 -20.29
N GLY A 285 -6.74 -2.61 -20.02
CA GLY A 285 -6.50 -1.23 -20.41
C GLY A 285 -7.15 -0.19 -19.49
N LYS A 286 -7.60 -0.59 -18.29
CA LYS A 286 -8.13 0.34 -17.28
C LYS A 286 -7.17 1.51 -17.04
N ASP A 287 -7.75 2.68 -16.77
CA ASP A 287 -7.07 3.97 -16.52
C ASP A 287 -6.25 4.52 -17.71
N VAL A 288 -6.33 3.90 -18.91
CA VAL A 288 -5.72 4.40 -20.15
C VAL A 288 -6.76 5.09 -21.05
N ILE A 289 -6.37 6.21 -21.66
CA ILE A 289 -7.20 7.02 -22.57
C ILE A 289 -6.69 6.89 -24.02
N VAL A 290 -7.56 6.42 -24.91
CA VAL A 290 -7.29 6.25 -26.35
C VAL A 290 -8.17 7.19 -27.17
N GLY A 291 -7.57 7.91 -28.12
CA GLY A 291 -8.29 8.70 -29.12
C GLY A 291 -8.62 7.87 -30.36
N ILE A 292 -9.86 7.94 -30.85
CA ILE A 292 -10.29 7.25 -32.07
C ILE A 292 -10.95 8.26 -33.01
N LEU A 293 -10.44 8.37 -34.23
CA LEU A 293 -10.93 9.32 -35.23
C LEU A 293 -11.49 8.55 -36.44
N ASP A 294 -12.81 8.55 -36.58
CA ASP A 294 -13.52 7.80 -37.63
C ASP A 294 -14.92 8.39 -37.88
N SER A 295 -15.84 7.64 -38.47
CA SER A 295 -17.20 8.03 -38.83
C SER A 295 -18.25 7.11 -38.18
N GLY A 296 -19.39 7.69 -37.80
CA GLY A 296 -20.51 6.95 -37.24
C GLY A 296 -20.63 7.03 -35.72
N PHE A 297 -19.79 7.83 -35.05
CA PHE A 297 -19.94 8.13 -33.63
C PHE A 297 -21.07 9.14 -33.40
N LYS A 298 -21.15 10.17 -34.25
CA LYS A 298 -22.29 11.11 -34.29
C LYS A 298 -23.37 10.62 -35.25
N ASN A 299 -23.87 9.40 -34.97
CA ASN A 299 -24.97 8.75 -35.70
C ASN A 299 -26.03 8.24 -34.71
N SER A 300 -27.24 8.81 -34.73
CA SER A 300 -28.36 8.44 -33.85
C SER A 300 -28.81 6.98 -33.99
N THR A 301 -28.51 6.34 -35.12
CA THR A 301 -28.83 4.92 -35.36
C THR A 301 -27.74 3.96 -34.86
N MET A 302 -26.71 4.48 -34.18
CA MET A 302 -25.62 3.74 -33.53
C MET A 302 -25.55 3.96 -32.01
N THR A 303 -26.33 4.89 -31.46
CA THR A 303 -26.29 5.25 -30.03
C THR A 303 -26.42 4.03 -29.11
N ASN A 304 -27.37 3.11 -29.40
CA ASN A 304 -27.54 1.89 -28.60
C ASN A 304 -26.34 0.94 -28.70
N ASP A 305 -25.75 0.78 -29.89
CA ASP A 305 -24.56 -0.06 -30.08
C ASP A 305 -23.35 0.52 -29.31
N ILE A 306 -23.16 1.84 -29.34
CA ILE A 306 -22.11 2.55 -28.59
C ILE A 306 -22.33 2.39 -27.08
N THR A 307 -23.52 2.70 -26.56
CA THR A 307 -23.83 2.57 -25.13
C THR A 307 -23.68 1.12 -24.64
N ASN A 308 -24.10 0.12 -25.42
CA ASN A 308 -23.99 -1.29 -25.05
C ASN A 308 -22.53 -1.81 -25.09
N LYS A 309 -21.70 -1.34 -26.03
CA LYS A 309 -20.32 -1.81 -26.20
C LYS A 309 -19.31 -1.10 -25.29
N PHE A 310 -19.57 0.14 -24.89
CA PHE A 310 -18.59 0.96 -24.15
C PHE A 310 -19.12 1.51 -22.81
N GLY A 311 -20.44 1.61 -22.63
CA GLY A 311 -21.04 2.29 -21.49
C GLY A 311 -20.47 3.71 -21.31
N ASN A 312 -20.18 4.09 -20.06
CA ASN A 312 -19.62 5.40 -19.72
C ASN A 312 -18.16 5.60 -20.21
N ARG A 313 -17.48 4.56 -20.70
CA ARG A 313 -16.10 4.65 -21.23
C ARG A 313 -16.04 5.21 -22.66
N GLY A 314 -17.15 5.17 -23.40
CA GLY A 314 -17.23 5.64 -24.80
C GLY A 314 -17.67 7.10 -24.88
N ILE A 315 -16.72 8.03 -24.82
CA ILE A 315 -16.98 9.47 -24.75
C ILE A 315 -17.00 10.06 -26.17
N ILE A 316 -18.19 10.31 -26.72
CA ILE A 316 -18.35 10.96 -28.03
C ILE A 316 -18.06 12.46 -27.90
N LEU A 317 -17.14 12.99 -28.71
CA LEU A 317 -16.72 14.39 -28.68
C LEU A 317 -17.51 15.27 -29.67
N GLU A 318 -17.65 16.56 -29.35
CA GLU A 318 -18.34 17.55 -30.19
C GLU A 318 -17.42 18.14 -31.26
N THR A 319 -17.19 17.40 -32.34
CA THR A 319 -16.34 17.81 -33.47
C THR A 319 -17.03 18.78 -34.45
N GLY A 320 -18.25 19.21 -34.15
CA GLY A 320 -19.10 20.01 -35.06
C GLY A 320 -19.62 19.24 -36.28
N ARG A 321 -19.67 17.91 -36.21
CA ARG A 321 -19.95 17.01 -37.34
C ARG A 321 -21.00 15.97 -37.00
N THR A 322 -21.71 15.52 -38.03
CA THR A 322 -22.75 14.49 -37.95
C THR A 322 -22.54 13.49 -39.07
N ALA A 323 -22.59 12.19 -38.75
CA ALA A 323 -22.43 11.12 -39.71
C ALA A 323 -23.78 10.66 -40.28
N PRO A 324 -23.85 10.22 -41.55
CA PRO A 324 -25.07 9.66 -42.12
C PRO A 324 -25.46 8.35 -41.40
N SER A 325 -26.74 7.98 -41.45
CA SER A 325 -27.25 6.77 -40.76
C SER A 325 -26.60 5.45 -41.23
N THR A 326 -25.98 5.44 -42.41
CA THR A 326 -25.20 4.31 -42.95
C THR A 326 -23.78 4.22 -42.41
N ALA A 327 -23.23 5.24 -41.76
CA ALA A 327 -21.89 5.21 -41.20
C ALA A 327 -21.87 4.42 -39.88
N THR A 328 -21.21 3.26 -39.90
CA THR A 328 -21.06 2.36 -38.74
C THR A 328 -19.60 1.96 -38.49
N HIS A 329 -18.66 2.46 -39.29
CA HIS A 329 -17.27 2.01 -39.35
C HIS A 329 -16.54 2.24 -38.02
N GLY A 330 -16.55 3.47 -37.51
CA GLY A 330 -15.91 3.85 -36.25
C GLY A 330 -16.38 3.05 -35.05
N VAL A 331 -17.63 2.57 -35.04
CA VAL A 331 -18.17 1.76 -33.93
C VAL A 331 -17.52 0.36 -33.89
N MET A 332 -17.25 -0.24 -35.05
CA MET A 332 -16.50 -1.51 -35.15
C MET A 332 -15.01 -1.31 -34.82
N VAL A 333 -14.42 -0.20 -35.27
CA VAL A 333 -13.05 0.20 -34.93
C VAL A 333 -12.89 0.37 -33.41
N ALA A 334 -13.79 1.11 -32.77
CA ALA A 334 -13.79 1.30 -31.31
C ALA A 334 -14.06 0.00 -30.54
N GLU A 335 -14.89 -0.90 -31.10
CA GLU A 335 -15.13 -2.22 -30.53
C GLU A 335 -13.85 -3.06 -30.48
N MET A 336 -13.06 -3.08 -31.56
CA MET A 336 -11.74 -3.73 -31.58
C MET A 336 -10.76 -3.16 -30.54
N VAL A 337 -10.74 -1.83 -30.35
CA VAL A 337 -9.88 -1.20 -29.33
C VAL A 337 -10.31 -1.62 -27.93
N GLY A 338 -11.59 -1.43 -27.57
CA GLY A 338 -12.04 -1.54 -26.19
C GLY A 338 -13.54 -1.71 -25.98
N GLY A 339 -14.21 -2.40 -26.90
CA GLY A 339 -15.58 -2.88 -26.68
C GLY A 339 -15.63 -3.98 -25.62
N SER A 340 -16.68 -4.01 -24.81
CA SER A 340 -16.97 -5.10 -23.86
C SER A 340 -17.57 -6.32 -24.59
N THR A 341 -16.87 -6.81 -25.62
CA THR A 341 -17.21 -7.97 -26.45
C THR A 341 -15.95 -8.82 -26.69
N SER A 342 -16.09 -10.00 -27.32
CA SER A 342 -14.96 -10.88 -27.65
C SER A 342 -13.85 -10.22 -28.46
N ASN A 343 -14.19 -9.18 -29.24
CA ASN A 343 -13.30 -8.52 -30.18
C ASN A 343 -12.42 -7.44 -29.51
N GLY A 344 -12.81 -6.97 -28.32
CA GLY A 344 -12.13 -5.88 -27.63
C GLY A 344 -10.80 -6.31 -27.03
N VAL A 345 -9.70 -5.72 -27.50
CA VAL A 345 -8.36 -6.00 -26.94
C VAL A 345 -8.21 -5.36 -25.56
N ALA A 346 -8.62 -4.11 -25.37
CA ALA A 346 -8.57 -3.36 -24.11
C ALA A 346 -9.97 -2.93 -23.60
N PRO A 347 -10.81 -3.88 -23.11
CA PRO A 347 -12.22 -3.64 -22.76
C PRO A 347 -12.45 -2.75 -21.52
N GLY A 348 -11.42 -2.37 -20.78
CA GLY A 348 -11.44 -1.41 -19.66
C GLY A 348 -11.00 0.01 -20.04
N ALA A 349 -10.42 0.21 -21.22
CA ALA A 349 -9.90 1.52 -21.66
C ALA A 349 -11.01 2.57 -21.85
N THR A 350 -10.65 3.84 -21.64
CA THR A 350 -11.51 5.00 -21.95
C THR A 350 -11.28 5.42 -23.40
N LEU A 351 -12.35 5.47 -24.20
CA LEU A 351 -12.29 5.75 -25.63
C LEU A 351 -12.88 7.14 -25.90
N LEU A 352 -12.06 8.05 -26.42
CA LEU A 352 -12.49 9.37 -26.89
C LEU A 352 -12.83 9.29 -28.37
N LEU A 353 -14.13 9.29 -28.67
CA LEU A 353 -14.68 8.99 -29.99
C LEU A 353 -14.96 10.28 -30.77
N SER A 354 -14.06 10.63 -31.69
CA SER A 354 -14.16 11.84 -32.52
C SER A 354 -14.72 11.52 -33.89
N ASP A 355 -15.93 12.02 -34.19
CA ASP A 355 -16.49 11.87 -35.53
C ASP A 355 -15.82 12.85 -36.50
N ILE A 356 -15.09 12.34 -37.50
CA ILE A 356 -14.39 13.14 -38.52
C ILE A 356 -15.15 13.20 -39.86
N THR A 357 -16.42 12.81 -39.90
CA THR A 357 -17.25 12.87 -41.12
C THR A 357 -17.40 14.31 -41.62
N LYS A 358 -17.07 14.55 -42.89
CA LYS A 358 -17.32 15.79 -43.61
C LYS A 358 -18.34 15.54 -44.70
N VAL A 359 -19.55 16.07 -44.54
CA VAL A 359 -20.60 16.04 -45.57
C VAL A 359 -20.45 17.26 -46.49
N SER A 360 -20.62 17.08 -47.79
CA SER A 360 -20.58 18.16 -48.79
C SER A 360 -21.55 17.90 -49.94
N ILE A 361 -21.81 18.92 -50.77
CA ILE A 361 -22.63 18.80 -51.98
C ILE A 361 -22.10 17.79 -53.00
N ASN A 362 -20.80 17.45 -52.93
CA ASN A 362 -20.14 16.48 -53.82
C ASN A 362 -20.08 15.06 -53.21
N GLY A 363 -20.62 14.87 -52.00
CA GLY A 363 -20.57 13.63 -51.24
C GLY A 363 -19.98 13.78 -49.84
N THR A 364 -19.99 12.66 -49.10
CA THR A 364 -19.36 12.52 -47.78
C THR A 364 -17.86 12.22 -47.91
N GLY A 365 -17.08 12.47 -46.87
CA GLY A 365 -15.69 12.04 -46.74
C GLY A 365 -15.20 12.12 -45.30
N LEU A 366 -13.92 11.85 -45.06
CA LEU A 366 -13.27 11.98 -43.76
C LEU A 366 -12.24 13.12 -43.80
N LEU A 367 -12.15 13.93 -42.75
CA LEU A 367 -11.16 15.02 -42.67
C LEU A 367 -10.80 15.31 -41.21
N ALA A 368 -9.88 14.57 -40.61
CA ALA A 368 -9.34 14.96 -39.31
C ALA A 368 -8.63 16.33 -39.40
N THR A 369 -8.67 17.11 -38.33
CA THR A 369 -8.08 18.46 -38.27
C THR A 369 -7.39 18.69 -36.94
N THR A 370 -6.39 19.58 -36.93
CA THR A 370 -5.57 19.95 -35.76
C THR A 370 -6.40 20.30 -34.52
N ALA A 371 -7.57 20.92 -34.70
CA ALA A 371 -8.50 21.24 -33.61
C ALA A 371 -9.06 19.98 -32.90
N ILE A 372 -9.38 18.91 -33.66
CA ILE A 372 -9.90 17.66 -33.10
C ILE A 372 -8.80 16.92 -32.33
N TYR A 373 -7.58 16.89 -32.88
CA TYR A 373 -6.42 16.32 -32.20
C TYR A 373 -6.04 17.09 -30.93
N ASN A 374 -6.15 18.41 -30.93
CA ASN A 374 -5.98 19.24 -29.72
C ASN A 374 -7.01 18.90 -28.63
N ASP A 375 -8.30 18.78 -28.95
CA ASP A 375 -9.32 18.41 -27.95
C ASP A 375 -9.04 17.02 -27.35
N LEU A 376 -8.67 16.04 -28.19
CA LEU A 376 -8.23 14.70 -27.74
C LEU A 376 -6.99 14.76 -26.82
N TRP A 377 -5.96 15.50 -27.21
CA TRP A 377 -4.71 15.64 -26.45
C TRP A 377 -4.93 16.34 -25.10
N ASN A 378 -5.75 17.39 -25.09
CA ASN A 378 -6.09 18.15 -23.89
C ASN A 378 -6.95 17.32 -22.91
N ARG A 379 -7.70 16.33 -23.42
CA ARG A 379 -8.41 15.31 -22.63
C ARG A 379 -7.54 14.11 -22.23
N GLY A 380 -6.22 14.19 -22.41
CA GLY A 380 -5.26 13.19 -21.93
C GLY A 380 -5.00 12.01 -22.87
N ALA A 381 -5.60 11.94 -24.06
CA ALA A 381 -5.27 10.89 -25.02
C ALA A 381 -3.79 11.01 -25.47
N ARG A 382 -3.08 9.88 -25.47
CA ARG A 382 -1.69 9.78 -25.98
C ARG A 382 -1.52 8.66 -27.01
N ILE A 383 -2.47 7.74 -27.11
CA ILE A 383 -2.53 6.68 -28.11
C ILE A 383 -3.71 6.99 -29.04
N TYR A 384 -3.49 6.90 -30.35
CA TYR A 384 -4.46 7.27 -31.38
C TYR A 384 -4.65 6.16 -32.42
N ASN A 385 -5.88 5.67 -32.59
CA ASN A 385 -6.24 4.82 -33.73
C ASN A 385 -6.70 5.67 -34.93
N GLN A 386 -6.20 5.31 -36.11
CA GLN A 386 -6.40 6.01 -37.37
C GLN A 386 -6.75 5.01 -38.49
N SER A 387 -7.99 4.52 -38.49
CA SER A 387 -8.45 3.43 -39.37
C SER A 387 -8.85 3.86 -40.80
N TYR A 388 -8.26 4.96 -41.30
CA TYR A 388 -8.56 5.58 -42.59
C TYR A 388 -7.30 6.13 -43.28
N GLY A 389 -7.34 6.31 -44.60
CA GLY A 389 -6.25 6.88 -45.38
C GLY A 389 -6.67 7.23 -46.82
N ILE A 390 -5.73 7.75 -47.62
CA ILE A 390 -5.93 7.93 -49.07
C ILE A 390 -5.69 6.57 -49.75
N PRO A 391 -6.61 6.06 -50.61
CA PRO A 391 -6.47 4.75 -51.26
C PRO A 391 -5.48 4.80 -52.45
N LYS A 392 -4.21 5.07 -52.13
CA LYS A 392 -3.03 4.99 -52.99
C LYS A 392 -1.81 4.63 -52.14
N PRO A 393 -0.92 3.73 -52.59
CA PRO A 393 0.34 3.45 -51.90
C PRO A 393 1.21 4.71 -51.86
N LEU A 394 2.08 4.85 -50.86
CA LEU A 394 2.85 6.09 -50.67
C LEU A 394 3.74 6.44 -51.87
N THR A 395 4.17 5.44 -52.64
CA THR A 395 4.96 5.55 -53.88
C THR A 395 4.22 6.25 -55.03
N TYR A 396 2.90 6.45 -54.92
CA TYR A 396 2.13 7.32 -55.82
C TYR A 396 2.45 8.81 -55.60
N PHE A 397 2.98 9.17 -54.43
CA PHE A 397 3.32 10.53 -54.04
C PHE A 397 4.83 10.78 -54.17
N ASN A 398 5.25 12.02 -53.98
CA ASN A 398 6.68 12.38 -54.04
C ASN A 398 7.01 13.58 -53.15
N ASN A 399 8.31 13.83 -52.99
CA ASN A 399 8.87 14.96 -52.26
C ASN A 399 9.33 16.10 -53.20
N ARG A 400 8.50 16.49 -54.18
CA ARG A 400 8.76 17.60 -55.11
C ARG A 400 7.69 18.70 -54.92
N PRO A 401 7.98 19.84 -54.28
CA PRO A 401 6.96 20.84 -53.91
C PRO A 401 6.04 21.33 -55.04
N ASN A 402 6.55 21.39 -56.28
CA ASN A 402 5.79 21.82 -57.46
C ASN A 402 4.88 20.71 -58.05
N SER A 403 4.79 19.52 -57.43
CA SER A 403 4.00 18.40 -57.93
C SER A 403 2.58 18.40 -57.34
N ILE A 404 1.58 18.09 -58.17
CA ILE A 404 0.22 17.77 -57.67
C ILE A 404 0.19 16.52 -56.78
N TYR A 405 1.21 15.66 -56.89
CA TYR A 405 1.43 14.47 -56.07
C TYR A 405 2.42 14.72 -54.92
N TYR A 406 2.76 15.98 -54.62
CA TYR A 406 3.58 16.33 -53.47
C TYR A 406 2.88 15.89 -52.18
N TYR A 407 3.57 15.12 -51.34
CA TYR A 407 2.96 14.48 -50.17
C TYR A 407 2.35 15.51 -49.19
N ALA A 408 3.03 16.64 -48.97
CA ALA A 408 2.56 17.70 -48.07
C ALA A 408 1.44 18.57 -48.67
N ASN A 409 1.07 18.39 -49.95
CA ASN A 409 -0.19 18.95 -50.48
C ASN A 409 -1.40 18.07 -50.12
N GLN A 410 -1.20 16.84 -49.61
CA GLN A 410 -2.25 15.89 -49.23
C GLN A 410 -2.58 15.91 -47.73
N ILE A 411 -1.76 16.59 -46.92
CA ILE A 411 -1.85 16.64 -45.47
C ILE A 411 -1.78 18.10 -45.06
N ASP A 412 -2.72 18.56 -44.24
CA ASP A 412 -2.72 19.94 -43.74
C ASP A 412 -1.42 20.26 -42.99
N SER A 413 -0.76 21.37 -43.36
CA SER A 413 0.56 21.71 -42.81
C SER A 413 0.54 22.01 -41.31
N SER A 414 -0.58 22.50 -40.76
CA SER A 414 -0.72 22.69 -39.32
C SER A 414 -0.87 21.34 -38.60
N LEU A 415 -1.57 20.38 -39.21
CA LEU A 415 -1.69 19.02 -38.69
C LEU A 415 -0.36 18.26 -38.78
N LEU A 416 0.41 18.43 -39.86
CA LEU A 416 1.74 17.82 -39.97
C LEU A 416 2.68 18.36 -38.88
N ASN A 417 2.70 19.67 -38.66
CA ASN A 417 3.48 20.29 -37.59
C ASN A 417 3.00 19.83 -36.19
N TRP A 418 1.70 19.61 -36.02
CA TRP A 418 1.14 19.07 -34.78
C TRP A 418 1.57 17.62 -34.52
N TYR A 419 1.61 16.75 -35.54
CA TYR A 419 2.13 15.40 -35.39
C TYR A 419 3.62 15.40 -34.98
N LYS A 420 4.44 16.26 -35.60
CA LYS A 420 5.87 16.41 -35.26
C LYS A 420 6.06 16.81 -33.80
N ASP A 421 5.28 17.77 -33.31
CA ASP A 421 5.27 18.18 -31.90
C ASP A 421 4.82 17.04 -30.98
N LYS A 422 3.70 16.37 -31.29
CA LYS A 422 3.13 15.37 -30.37
C LYS A 422 3.83 14.01 -30.38
N VAL A 423 4.47 13.61 -31.47
CA VAL A 423 5.40 12.48 -31.46
C VAL A 423 6.61 12.79 -30.57
N ASN A 424 7.15 14.01 -30.63
CA ASN A 424 8.24 14.40 -29.74
C ASN A 424 7.81 14.43 -28.26
N GLN A 425 6.59 14.89 -27.97
CA GLN A 425 5.94 14.83 -26.64
C GLN A 425 5.41 13.43 -26.26
N GLY A 426 5.80 12.36 -26.95
CA GLY A 426 5.55 10.98 -26.54
C GLY A 426 4.19 10.38 -26.95
N GLY A 427 3.50 10.98 -27.92
CA GLY A 427 2.28 10.43 -28.52
C GLY A 427 2.54 9.29 -29.52
N LEU A 428 1.56 8.38 -29.64
CA LEU A 428 1.61 7.20 -30.51
C LEU A 428 0.42 7.18 -31.49
N PHE A 429 0.71 7.11 -32.79
CA PHE A 429 -0.26 7.15 -33.87
C PHE A 429 -0.23 5.84 -34.67
N ILE A 430 -1.35 5.12 -34.67
CA ILE A 430 -1.45 3.75 -35.20
C ILE A 430 -2.41 3.74 -36.39
N TRP A 431 -1.87 3.46 -37.58
CA TRP A 431 -2.55 3.66 -38.86
C TRP A 431 -2.82 2.35 -39.59
N ALA A 432 -3.99 2.27 -40.22
CA ALA A 432 -4.32 1.23 -41.19
C ALA A 432 -3.42 1.33 -42.44
N ALA A 433 -2.67 0.27 -42.77
CA ALA A 433 -1.74 0.27 -43.90
C ALA A 433 -2.43 0.43 -45.26
N GLY A 434 -3.62 -0.14 -45.45
CA GLY A 434 -4.31 -0.18 -46.73
C GLY A 434 -4.98 -1.53 -47.00
N ASN A 435 -5.95 -1.54 -47.91
CA ASN A 435 -6.80 -2.70 -48.22
C ASN A 435 -6.65 -3.19 -49.68
N THR A 436 -5.60 -2.78 -50.38
CA THR A 436 -5.31 -3.22 -51.76
C THR A 436 -4.42 -4.45 -51.71
N ARG A 437 -4.89 -5.62 -52.18
CA ARG A 437 -3.98 -6.77 -52.36
C ARG A 437 -3.04 -6.49 -53.53
N GLY A 438 -1.75 -6.64 -53.31
CA GLY A 438 -0.70 -6.39 -54.31
C GLY A 438 -0.16 -4.97 -54.34
N ASP A 439 -0.60 -4.06 -53.47
CA ASP A 439 0.17 -2.84 -53.18
C ASP A 439 1.39 -3.24 -52.34
N GLU A 440 2.59 -3.20 -52.92
CA GLU A 440 3.88 -3.50 -52.25
C GLU A 440 4.27 -2.51 -51.14
N ASN A 441 3.45 -1.49 -50.90
CA ASN A 441 3.73 -0.37 -50.02
C ASN A 441 2.41 0.15 -49.38
N PRO A 442 2.42 0.66 -48.15
CA PRO A 442 1.22 1.13 -47.47
C PRO A 442 0.75 2.49 -48.01
N THR A 443 -0.46 2.90 -47.63
CA THR A 443 -1.02 4.22 -47.94
C THR A 443 -0.19 5.36 -47.34
N LEU A 444 -0.32 6.55 -47.93
CA LEU A 444 0.49 7.73 -47.58
C LEU A 444 0.51 8.04 -46.06
N GLN A 445 -0.61 7.88 -45.35
CA GLN A 445 -0.68 8.19 -43.93
C GLN A 445 0.10 7.19 -43.07
N ALA A 446 -0.02 5.90 -43.35
CA ALA A 446 0.73 4.85 -42.64
C ALA A 446 2.23 4.90 -43.00
N GLY A 447 2.56 5.15 -44.28
CA GLY A 447 3.92 5.32 -44.77
C GLY A 447 4.55 6.70 -44.51
N LEU A 448 3.86 7.63 -43.84
CA LEU A 448 4.29 9.03 -43.75
C LEU A 448 5.72 9.28 -43.23
N PRO A 449 6.27 8.50 -42.27
CA PRO A 449 7.65 8.67 -41.83
C PRO A 449 8.70 8.53 -42.95
N HIS A 450 8.39 7.87 -44.07
CA HIS A 450 9.27 7.84 -45.25
C HIS A 450 9.60 9.24 -45.79
N TYR A 451 8.64 10.19 -45.73
CA TYR A 451 8.87 11.59 -46.10
C TYR A 451 9.22 12.49 -44.92
N VAL A 452 8.94 12.04 -43.68
CA VAL A 452 9.08 12.83 -42.45
C VAL A 452 9.64 11.96 -41.31
N PRO A 453 10.94 11.59 -41.33
CA PRO A 453 11.49 10.49 -40.51
C PRO A 453 11.35 10.67 -39.00
N GLU A 454 11.34 11.92 -38.52
CA GLU A 454 11.10 12.26 -37.10
C GLU A 454 9.75 11.76 -36.54
N LEU A 455 8.77 11.46 -37.40
CA LEU A 455 7.51 10.85 -36.98
C LEU A 455 7.67 9.38 -36.55
N GLU A 456 8.68 8.67 -37.05
CA GLU A 456 8.88 7.23 -36.80
C GLU A 456 9.05 6.90 -35.31
N LYS A 457 9.48 7.88 -34.49
CA LYS A 457 9.51 7.78 -33.02
C LYS A 457 8.14 7.37 -32.44
N GLY A 458 7.04 7.84 -33.01
CA GLY A 458 5.68 7.64 -32.49
C GLY A 458 4.66 7.17 -33.53
N TRP A 459 5.10 6.45 -34.56
CA TRP A 459 4.25 5.92 -35.64
C TRP A 459 4.23 4.39 -35.62
N ILE A 460 3.08 3.80 -35.93
CA ILE A 460 2.95 2.39 -36.34
C ILE A 460 2.05 2.32 -37.58
N ALA A 461 2.51 1.62 -38.61
CA ALA A 461 1.68 1.15 -39.73
C ALA A 461 1.21 -0.28 -39.44
N VAL A 462 -0.03 -0.62 -39.78
CA VAL A 462 -0.59 -1.95 -39.51
C VAL A 462 -1.10 -2.61 -40.78
N ALA A 463 -0.34 -3.60 -41.25
CA ALA A 463 -0.74 -4.50 -42.33
C ALA A 463 -1.81 -5.48 -41.83
N ALA A 464 -2.79 -5.79 -42.69
CA ALA A 464 -3.84 -6.74 -42.38
C ALA A 464 -3.62 -8.08 -43.08
N LEU A 465 -3.65 -9.16 -42.31
CA LEU A 465 -3.82 -10.53 -42.78
C LEU A 465 -5.32 -10.84 -42.87
N ALA A 466 -5.80 -11.22 -44.05
CA ALA A 466 -7.22 -11.41 -44.36
C ALA A 466 -7.44 -12.59 -45.31
N THR A 467 -8.65 -13.14 -45.36
CA THR A 467 -9.00 -14.35 -46.11
C THR A 467 -8.77 -14.23 -47.63
N ARG A 468 -8.32 -15.31 -48.29
CA ARG A 468 -7.96 -15.28 -49.72
C ARG A 468 -9.09 -14.76 -50.62
N THR A 469 -10.34 -15.11 -50.30
CA THR A 469 -11.52 -14.69 -51.07
C THR A 469 -12.62 -14.10 -50.18
N ASN A 470 -13.52 -13.34 -50.82
CA ASN A 470 -14.73 -12.80 -50.18
C ASN A 470 -15.75 -13.88 -49.77
N ALA A 471 -15.63 -15.12 -50.27
CA ALA A 471 -16.49 -16.23 -49.85
C ALA A 471 -16.06 -16.83 -48.50
N ASP A 472 -14.80 -16.63 -48.11
CA ASP A 472 -14.18 -17.21 -46.92
C ASP A 472 -14.11 -16.22 -45.74
N LEU A 473 -14.76 -15.04 -45.83
CA LEU A 473 -14.61 -13.96 -44.86
C LEU A 473 -14.88 -14.42 -43.41
N GLY A 474 -13.91 -14.19 -42.53
CA GLY A 474 -13.92 -14.65 -41.13
C GLY A 474 -13.31 -16.04 -40.90
N ASN A 475 -12.91 -16.77 -41.95
CA ASN A 475 -12.15 -18.02 -41.83
C ASN A 475 -10.64 -17.72 -41.65
N VAL A 476 -10.24 -17.41 -40.42
CA VAL A 476 -8.88 -16.98 -40.05
C VAL A 476 -7.85 -18.14 -39.95
N GLU A 477 -8.12 -19.29 -40.55
CA GLU A 477 -7.15 -20.39 -40.66
C GLU A 477 -5.85 -19.94 -41.35
N TRP A 478 -4.69 -20.33 -40.82
CA TRP A 478 -3.38 -19.79 -41.23
C TRP A 478 -3.13 -19.88 -42.74
N THR A 479 -3.51 -21.01 -43.35
CA THR A 479 -3.34 -21.26 -44.78
C THR A 479 -4.23 -20.38 -45.66
N ASN A 480 -5.30 -19.81 -45.11
CA ASN A 480 -6.24 -18.91 -45.80
C ASN A 480 -5.86 -17.42 -45.67
N LEU A 481 -4.85 -17.06 -44.89
CA LEU A 481 -4.43 -15.68 -44.73
C LEU A 481 -3.52 -15.22 -45.88
N LEU A 482 -3.74 -13.99 -46.33
CA LEU A 482 -2.85 -13.22 -47.21
C LEU A 482 -2.84 -11.74 -46.78
N PRO A 483 -1.71 -11.03 -46.97
CA PRO A 483 -1.63 -9.59 -46.70
C PRO A 483 -2.47 -8.76 -47.66
N TYR A 484 -2.96 -7.60 -47.19
CA TYR A 484 -3.48 -6.53 -48.03
C TYR A 484 -2.33 -5.66 -48.58
N SER A 485 -2.31 -4.35 -48.29
CA SER A 485 -1.17 -3.49 -48.62
C SER A 485 0.01 -3.86 -47.72
N GLN A 486 1.17 -4.11 -48.33
CA GLN A 486 2.38 -4.62 -47.68
C GLN A 486 3.15 -3.51 -46.93
N ALA A 487 4.17 -3.90 -46.17
CA ALA A 487 4.98 -2.98 -45.38
C ALA A 487 5.90 -2.08 -46.24
N GLY A 488 6.52 -2.63 -47.29
CA GLY A 488 7.45 -1.95 -48.18
C GLY A 488 8.47 -1.07 -47.44
N VAL A 489 8.66 0.15 -47.93
CA VAL A 489 9.60 1.13 -47.34
C VAL A 489 9.24 1.57 -45.90
N ALA A 490 8.12 1.10 -45.34
CA ALA A 490 7.67 1.35 -43.97
C ALA A 490 7.97 0.19 -42.99
N LYS A 491 8.63 -0.89 -43.41
CA LYS A 491 8.85 -2.11 -42.60
C LYS A 491 9.37 -1.88 -41.19
N ASN A 492 10.29 -0.92 -41.00
CA ASN A 492 10.85 -0.60 -39.68
C ASN A 492 9.80 -0.13 -38.65
N TRP A 493 8.65 0.40 -39.08
CA TRP A 493 7.53 0.78 -38.21
C TRP A 493 6.21 0.07 -38.55
N THR A 494 6.28 -1.05 -39.28
CA THR A 494 5.08 -1.84 -39.66
C THR A 494 4.97 -3.11 -38.83
N ILE A 495 3.74 -3.47 -38.44
CA ILE A 495 3.38 -4.77 -37.87
C ILE A 495 2.18 -5.36 -38.61
N SER A 496 2.08 -6.69 -38.66
CA SER A 496 0.93 -7.40 -39.20
C SER A 496 -0.03 -7.82 -38.08
N ALA A 497 -1.34 -7.72 -38.32
CA ALA A 497 -2.37 -8.30 -37.46
C ALA A 497 -3.55 -8.83 -38.29
N ILE A 498 -4.42 -9.65 -37.70
CA ILE A 498 -5.63 -10.10 -38.39
C ILE A 498 -6.53 -8.91 -38.72
N GLY A 499 -7.03 -8.87 -39.96
CA GLY A 499 -7.95 -7.84 -40.46
C GLY A 499 -9.41 -8.25 -40.52
N ASP A 500 -9.75 -9.51 -40.25
CA ASP A 500 -11.09 -10.08 -40.47
C ASP A 500 -11.78 -10.40 -39.15
N TYR A 501 -12.92 -9.76 -38.89
CA TYR A 501 -13.70 -9.96 -37.66
C TYR A 501 -15.21 -9.94 -37.91
N VAL A 502 -15.95 -10.58 -36.99
CA VAL A 502 -17.41 -10.59 -36.96
C VAL A 502 -17.91 -9.60 -35.90
N PHE A 503 -18.67 -8.59 -36.32
CA PHE A 503 -19.20 -7.55 -35.45
C PHE A 503 -20.72 -7.67 -35.35
N ASN A 504 -21.29 -7.64 -34.14
CA ASN A 504 -22.74 -7.51 -33.98
C ASN A 504 -23.13 -6.03 -33.98
N LEU A 505 -23.82 -5.58 -35.02
CA LEU A 505 -24.34 -4.21 -35.17
C LEU A 505 -25.85 -4.21 -35.33
N ARG A 506 -26.56 -3.41 -34.53
CA ARG A 506 -28.03 -3.33 -34.51
C ARG A 506 -28.69 -4.73 -34.39
N LYS A 507 -28.11 -5.60 -33.55
CA LYS A 507 -28.51 -7.01 -33.35
C LYS A 507 -28.35 -7.93 -34.58
N ARG A 508 -27.46 -7.60 -35.53
CA ARG A 508 -27.14 -8.45 -36.69
C ARG A 508 -25.63 -8.59 -36.83
N ASP A 509 -25.18 -9.80 -37.14
CA ASP A 509 -23.77 -10.08 -37.38
C ASP A 509 -23.35 -9.54 -38.75
N VAL A 510 -22.21 -8.85 -38.79
CA VAL A 510 -21.59 -8.24 -39.96
C VAL A 510 -20.13 -8.66 -39.96
N VAL A 511 -19.71 -9.42 -40.97
CA VAL A 511 -18.28 -9.69 -41.18
C VAL A 511 -17.67 -8.49 -41.88
N ALA A 512 -16.54 -8.01 -41.38
CA ALA A 512 -15.78 -6.90 -41.97
C ALA A 512 -14.29 -7.25 -42.03
N SER A 513 -13.62 -6.73 -43.05
CA SER A 513 -12.24 -7.08 -43.41
C SER A 513 -11.42 -5.84 -43.75
N GLY A 514 -10.17 -5.79 -43.27
CA GLY A 514 -9.19 -4.78 -43.66
C GLY A 514 -8.25 -4.32 -42.54
N SER A 515 -7.26 -3.52 -42.92
CA SER A 515 -6.30 -2.85 -42.01
C SER A 515 -6.97 -1.89 -41.01
N SER A 516 -8.20 -1.45 -41.31
CA SER A 516 -9.11 -0.74 -40.40
C SER A 516 -9.56 -1.57 -39.19
N PHE A 517 -9.42 -2.90 -39.20
CA PHE A 517 -9.71 -3.76 -38.02
C PHE A 517 -8.44 -4.39 -37.43
N ALA A 518 -7.37 -4.52 -38.22
CA ALA A 518 -6.04 -4.85 -37.72
C ALA A 518 -5.44 -3.72 -36.85
N SER A 519 -5.51 -2.46 -37.30
CA SER A 519 -4.93 -1.32 -36.56
C SER A 519 -5.54 -1.05 -35.17
N PRO A 520 -6.86 -1.19 -34.92
CA PRO A 520 -7.39 -1.05 -33.57
C PRO A 520 -7.00 -2.21 -32.62
N ALA A 521 -6.71 -3.42 -33.11
CA ALA A 521 -6.16 -4.49 -32.27
C ALA A 521 -4.76 -4.13 -31.73
N VAL A 522 -3.90 -3.58 -32.59
CA VAL A 522 -2.60 -3.01 -32.19
C VAL A 522 -2.78 -1.81 -31.24
N THR A 523 -3.83 -1.00 -31.44
CA THR A 523 -4.15 0.14 -30.56
C THR A 523 -4.61 -0.30 -29.17
N GLY A 524 -5.44 -1.34 -29.07
CA GLY A 524 -5.79 -1.93 -27.77
C GLY A 524 -4.57 -2.55 -27.09
N THR A 525 -3.68 -3.19 -27.84
CA THR A 525 -2.39 -3.70 -27.32
C THR A 525 -1.56 -2.58 -26.70
N ALA A 526 -1.44 -1.44 -27.38
CA ALA A 526 -0.78 -0.25 -26.84
C ALA A 526 -1.40 0.24 -25.52
N ALA A 527 -2.72 0.11 -25.35
CA ALA A 527 -3.38 0.43 -24.09
C ALA A 527 -3.07 -0.59 -22.98
N LEU A 528 -2.97 -1.90 -23.28
CA LEU A 528 -2.56 -2.91 -22.29
C LEU A 528 -1.10 -2.69 -21.83
N VAL A 529 -0.18 -2.41 -22.76
CA VAL A 529 1.21 -2.06 -22.45
C VAL A 529 1.27 -0.80 -21.58
N LYS A 530 0.48 0.23 -21.91
CA LYS A 530 0.40 1.49 -21.13
C LYS A 530 -0.22 1.33 -19.74
N GLN A 531 -1.12 0.36 -19.54
CA GLN A 531 -1.66 0.01 -18.23
C GLN A 531 -0.57 -0.58 -17.33
N LYS A 532 0.25 -1.50 -17.84
CA LYS A 532 1.33 -2.14 -17.08
C LYS A 532 2.54 -1.23 -16.87
N TYR A 533 2.83 -0.37 -17.85
CA TYR A 533 3.93 0.60 -17.79
C TYR A 533 3.42 2.05 -17.97
N PRO A 534 2.76 2.65 -16.95
CA PRO A 534 2.18 4.00 -17.04
C PRO A 534 3.17 5.11 -17.41
N TRP A 535 4.48 4.89 -17.22
CA TRP A 535 5.54 5.84 -17.54
C TRP A 535 6.04 5.77 -19.00
N MET A 536 5.80 4.68 -19.74
CA MET A 536 6.29 4.55 -21.12
C MET A 536 5.67 5.60 -22.06
N ASP A 537 6.50 6.21 -22.92
CA ASP A 537 6.05 7.06 -24.00
C ASP A 537 5.64 6.22 -25.24
N GLY A 538 5.12 6.88 -26.27
CA GLY A 538 4.75 6.22 -27.53
C GLY A 538 5.90 5.47 -28.22
N ASN A 539 7.15 5.88 -28.03
CA ASN A 539 8.31 5.22 -28.61
C ASN A 539 8.68 3.91 -27.89
N LEU A 540 8.56 3.89 -26.56
CA LEU A 540 8.76 2.68 -25.76
C LEU A 540 7.59 1.70 -25.94
N ILE A 541 6.34 2.18 -26.00
CA ILE A 541 5.18 1.32 -26.32
C ILE A 541 5.33 0.72 -27.74
N LYS A 542 5.74 1.53 -28.73
CA LYS A 542 6.06 1.05 -30.09
C LYS A 542 7.13 -0.05 -30.05
N GLN A 543 8.24 0.16 -29.35
CA GLN A 543 9.29 -0.86 -29.21
C GLN A 543 8.76 -2.14 -28.54
N SER A 544 7.97 -2.01 -27.48
CA SER A 544 7.32 -3.13 -26.80
C SER A 544 6.37 -3.92 -27.71
N ILE A 545 5.74 -3.29 -28.70
CA ILE A 545 4.83 -3.95 -29.66
C ILE A 545 5.59 -4.58 -30.84
N LEU A 546 6.53 -3.85 -31.44
CA LEU A 546 7.23 -4.28 -32.65
C LEU A 546 8.24 -5.39 -32.35
N THR A 547 9.01 -5.27 -31.27
CA THR A 547 10.09 -6.23 -30.94
C THR A 547 9.59 -7.57 -30.42
N THR A 548 8.32 -7.64 -30.01
CA THR A 548 7.69 -8.85 -29.48
C THR A 548 6.79 -9.55 -30.50
N ALA A 549 6.67 -8.99 -31.72
CA ALA A 549 5.95 -9.60 -32.81
C ALA A 549 6.54 -10.98 -33.17
N THR A 550 5.68 -11.84 -33.71
CA THR A 550 6.00 -13.20 -34.12
C THR A 550 6.48 -13.17 -35.58
N ASP A 551 7.76 -13.49 -35.79
CA ASP A 551 8.40 -13.53 -37.11
C ASP A 551 7.65 -14.48 -38.06
N ILE A 552 7.22 -13.94 -39.21
CA ILE A 552 6.47 -14.62 -40.27
C ILE A 552 6.92 -14.13 -41.65
N GLY A 553 6.94 -15.02 -42.64
CA GLY A 553 7.49 -14.71 -43.96
C GLY A 553 9.02 -14.87 -44.01
N GLU A 554 9.71 -13.86 -44.56
CA GLU A 554 11.17 -13.80 -44.53
C GLU A 554 11.66 -13.45 -43.11
N ARG A 555 12.74 -14.09 -42.65
CA ARG A 555 13.21 -13.95 -41.26
C ARG A 555 13.65 -12.52 -40.93
N GLY A 556 13.21 -12.03 -39.76
CA GLY A 556 13.55 -10.71 -39.25
C GLY A 556 12.50 -9.65 -39.58
N VAL A 557 12.93 -8.55 -40.22
CA VAL A 557 12.05 -7.41 -40.55
C VAL A 557 11.99 -7.24 -42.07
N ASP A 558 10.84 -7.57 -42.65
CA ASP A 558 10.67 -7.81 -44.09
C ASP A 558 9.75 -6.78 -44.77
N ASP A 559 9.78 -6.73 -46.11
CA ASP A 559 8.96 -5.77 -46.88
C ASP A 559 7.49 -6.20 -47.02
N VAL A 560 7.10 -7.43 -46.65
CA VAL A 560 5.71 -7.89 -46.72
C VAL A 560 4.99 -7.71 -45.39
N TYR A 561 5.54 -8.22 -44.29
CA TYR A 561 4.87 -8.30 -42.98
C TYR A 561 5.40 -7.31 -41.93
N GLY A 562 6.54 -6.66 -42.18
CA GLY A 562 7.17 -5.69 -41.28
C GLY A 562 7.92 -6.43 -40.17
N TRP A 563 7.55 -6.19 -38.91
CA TRP A 563 8.05 -6.97 -37.76
C TRP A 563 7.36 -8.32 -37.56
N GLY A 564 6.40 -8.69 -38.43
CA GLY A 564 5.63 -9.94 -38.30
C GLY A 564 4.31 -9.77 -37.57
N LEU A 565 3.76 -10.86 -37.02
CA LEU A 565 2.40 -10.94 -36.46
C LEU A 565 2.33 -10.45 -35.01
N LEU A 566 1.32 -9.62 -34.71
CA LEU A 566 0.99 -9.14 -33.37
C LEU A 566 0.92 -10.28 -32.33
N ASN A 567 1.64 -10.11 -31.22
CA ASN A 567 1.61 -11.00 -30.06
C ASN A 567 1.36 -10.15 -28.79
N VAL A 568 0.10 -10.12 -28.34
CA VAL A 568 -0.33 -9.25 -27.24
C VAL A 568 0.30 -9.66 -25.91
N GLU A 569 0.38 -10.97 -25.63
CA GLU A 569 1.00 -11.52 -24.42
C GLU A 569 2.48 -11.16 -24.31
N LYS A 570 3.26 -11.31 -25.40
CA LYS A 570 4.67 -10.94 -25.39
C LYS A 570 4.86 -9.42 -25.32
N ALA A 571 3.99 -8.63 -25.98
CA ALA A 571 4.05 -7.17 -25.93
C ALA A 571 3.87 -6.60 -24.52
N VAL A 572 2.97 -7.19 -23.70
CA VAL A 572 2.77 -6.77 -22.30
C VAL A 572 3.84 -7.29 -21.33
N LYS A 573 4.88 -7.98 -21.81
CA LYS A 573 6.06 -8.37 -21.00
C LYS A 573 7.23 -7.38 -21.11
N GLY A 574 7.04 -6.29 -21.86
CA GLY A 574 8.07 -5.29 -22.15
C GLY A 574 8.72 -5.51 -23.53
N PRO A 575 9.72 -4.70 -23.94
CA PRO A 575 10.48 -4.97 -25.16
C PRO A 575 11.18 -6.33 -25.10
N ALA A 576 11.35 -6.98 -26.25
CA ALA A 576 12.18 -8.19 -26.39
C ALA A 576 13.43 -7.96 -27.25
N ARG A 577 13.68 -6.71 -27.66
CA ARG A 577 14.88 -6.29 -28.38
C ARG A 577 15.17 -4.82 -28.14
N PHE A 578 16.44 -4.45 -28.04
CA PHE A 578 16.92 -3.07 -28.11
C PHE A 578 17.62 -2.88 -29.47
N ASP A 579 16.94 -2.23 -30.42
CA ASP A 579 17.34 -2.19 -31.83
C ASP A 579 17.57 -0.75 -32.33
N LYS A 580 18.76 -0.46 -32.88
CA LYS A 580 19.10 0.89 -33.37
C LYS A 580 18.20 1.38 -34.50
N ARG A 581 17.57 0.47 -35.25
CA ARG A 581 16.58 0.82 -36.29
C ARG A 581 15.31 1.42 -35.69
N LEU A 582 14.93 1.05 -34.46
CA LEU A 582 13.73 1.58 -33.77
C LEU A 582 14.01 2.81 -32.92
N THR A 583 15.16 2.86 -32.24
CA THR A 583 15.54 3.96 -31.35
C THR A 583 16.00 5.21 -32.12
N LYS A 584 16.60 5.03 -33.30
CA LYS A 584 17.40 6.05 -34.03
C LYS A 584 18.53 6.64 -33.19
N SER A 585 19.06 5.85 -32.26
CA SER A 585 20.03 6.23 -31.22
C SER A 585 20.84 4.99 -30.84
N ASP A 586 22.07 5.16 -30.36
CA ASP A 586 22.86 4.05 -29.82
C ASP A 586 22.21 3.39 -28.58
N ASN A 587 21.29 4.07 -27.90
CA ASN A 587 20.66 3.61 -26.67
C ASN A 587 19.12 3.75 -26.66
N VAL A 588 18.47 2.82 -25.96
CA VAL A 588 17.11 2.95 -25.42
C VAL A 588 17.16 3.77 -24.14
N MET A 589 16.41 4.87 -24.07
CA MET A 589 16.30 5.70 -22.87
C MET A 589 15.08 5.26 -22.05
N VAL A 590 15.25 4.92 -20.77
CA VAL A 590 14.15 4.65 -19.84
C VAL A 590 14.23 5.53 -18.60
N ASN A 591 13.26 6.41 -18.41
CA ASN A 591 13.13 7.27 -17.23
C ASN A 591 11.98 6.75 -16.36
N ILE A 592 12.33 6.11 -15.24
CA ILE A 592 11.37 5.37 -14.41
C ILE A 592 11.06 6.17 -13.12
N PRO A 593 9.78 6.53 -12.86
CA PRO A 593 9.38 7.22 -11.64
C PRO A 593 9.41 6.29 -10.42
N ASN A 594 9.25 6.84 -9.22
CA ASN A 594 9.14 6.08 -7.96
C ASN A 594 8.22 4.85 -8.11
N GLY A 595 8.77 3.67 -7.87
CA GLY A 595 8.14 2.39 -8.11
C GLY A 595 9.14 1.36 -8.63
N SER A 596 8.67 0.15 -8.88
CA SER A 596 9.44 -0.94 -9.50
C SER A 596 8.64 -1.53 -10.65
N TYR A 597 9.31 -1.81 -11.78
CA TYR A 597 8.68 -2.30 -13.00
C TYR A 597 9.53 -3.41 -13.61
N ILE A 598 8.88 -4.48 -14.11
CA ILE A 598 9.56 -5.68 -14.60
C ILE A 598 9.47 -5.76 -16.12
N PHE A 599 10.61 -5.96 -16.80
CA PHE A 599 10.65 -6.52 -18.16
C PHE A 599 10.92 -8.03 -18.05
N GLU A 600 9.96 -8.83 -18.52
CA GLU A 600 9.91 -10.29 -18.36
C GLU A 600 10.38 -11.04 -19.62
N ASN A 601 10.52 -10.35 -20.75
CA ASN A 601 11.07 -10.91 -21.97
C ASN A 601 12.60 -10.98 -21.92
N ASP A 602 13.16 -11.99 -22.56
CA ASP A 602 14.55 -12.00 -23.01
C ASP A 602 14.77 -10.84 -24.00
N ILE A 603 15.86 -10.07 -23.85
CA ILE A 603 16.11 -8.86 -24.65
C ILE A 603 17.41 -9.01 -25.45
N ASP A 604 17.32 -9.07 -26.77
CA ASP A 604 18.48 -9.12 -27.67
C ASP A 604 18.74 -7.77 -28.40
N GLY A 605 19.74 -7.70 -29.28
CA GLY A 605 19.94 -6.55 -30.17
C GLY A 605 21.26 -5.78 -30.02
N ASP A 606 21.30 -4.59 -30.63
CA ASP A 606 22.51 -3.80 -30.86
C ASP A 606 22.52 -2.43 -30.16
N ALA A 607 21.36 -1.94 -29.69
CA ALA A 607 21.28 -0.72 -28.88
C ALA A 607 21.56 -1.03 -27.39
N GLY A 608 22.17 -0.07 -26.70
CA GLY A 608 22.35 -0.10 -25.24
C GLY A 608 21.13 0.40 -24.49
N LEU A 609 21.27 0.54 -23.17
CA LEU A 609 20.21 0.95 -22.25
C LEU A 609 20.69 2.07 -21.34
N VAL A 610 20.00 3.21 -21.31
CA VAL A 610 20.26 4.28 -20.33
C VAL A 610 19.08 4.37 -19.38
N LYS A 611 19.36 4.19 -18.08
CA LYS A 611 18.40 4.19 -16.99
C LYS A 611 18.48 5.48 -16.18
N ASP A 612 17.40 6.25 -16.27
CA ASP A 612 17.13 7.48 -15.53
C ASP A 612 15.93 7.31 -14.59
N GLY A 613 15.66 8.32 -13.77
CA GLY A 613 14.57 8.35 -12.80
C GLY A 613 14.87 7.54 -11.54
N SER A 614 14.18 7.88 -10.45
CA SER A 614 14.41 7.31 -9.12
C SER A 614 13.89 5.88 -8.91
N GLY A 615 13.08 5.36 -9.84
CA GLY A 615 12.52 3.99 -9.74
C GLY A 615 13.49 2.87 -10.11
N GLU A 616 13.02 1.64 -9.94
CA GLU A 616 13.70 0.40 -10.28
C GLU A 616 13.21 -0.18 -11.62
N LEU A 617 14.14 -0.73 -12.40
CA LEU A 617 13.86 -1.65 -13.51
C LEU A 617 14.33 -3.05 -13.13
N ILE A 618 13.40 -4.00 -13.02
CA ILE A 618 13.75 -5.42 -12.89
C ILE A 618 13.83 -6.03 -14.28
N LEU A 619 14.96 -6.66 -14.60
CA LEU A 619 15.18 -7.43 -15.82
C LEU A 619 15.16 -8.92 -15.44
N SER A 620 14.13 -9.63 -15.92
CA SER A 620 13.89 -11.05 -15.58
C SER A 620 13.75 -11.94 -16.82
N GLY A 621 14.43 -11.59 -17.90
CA GLY A 621 14.68 -12.42 -19.08
C GLY A 621 16.18 -12.42 -19.42
N ASP A 622 16.65 -13.46 -20.11
CA ASP A 622 18.07 -13.67 -20.42
C ASP A 622 18.50 -12.69 -21.51
N SER A 623 19.18 -11.62 -21.10
CA SER A 623 19.34 -10.41 -21.91
C SER A 623 20.68 -10.45 -22.64
N SER A 624 20.61 -10.60 -23.97
CA SER A 624 21.75 -10.81 -24.86
C SER A 624 22.13 -9.58 -25.70
N PHE A 625 21.48 -8.42 -25.48
CA PHE A 625 21.79 -7.19 -26.19
C PHE A 625 23.23 -6.69 -25.93
N THR A 626 23.83 -6.08 -26.95
CA THR A 626 25.29 -5.88 -27.04
C THR A 626 25.76 -4.45 -26.79
N GLY A 627 24.87 -3.46 -26.79
CA GLY A 627 25.21 -2.09 -26.40
C GLY A 627 25.28 -1.91 -24.89
N ASP A 628 26.14 -1.00 -24.41
CA ASP A 628 26.35 -0.71 -22.99
C ASP A 628 25.06 -0.33 -22.23
N THR A 629 24.93 -0.84 -21.01
CA THR A 629 23.92 -0.43 -20.03
C THR A 629 24.51 0.61 -19.08
N THR A 630 23.87 1.76 -18.95
CA THR A 630 24.32 2.89 -18.12
C THR A 630 23.24 3.30 -17.12
N LEU A 631 23.55 3.26 -15.82
CA LEU A 631 22.64 3.59 -14.73
C LEU A 631 22.99 4.98 -14.19
N ASN A 632 22.24 6.00 -14.60
CA ASN A 632 22.45 7.35 -14.10
C ASN A 632 21.82 7.52 -12.71
N THR A 633 20.57 7.08 -12.54
CA THR A 633 19.80 7.20 -11.30
C THR A 633 18.85 6.02 -11.07
N GLY A 634 18.51 5.77 -9.80
CA GLY A 634 17.63 4.67 -9.40
C GLY A 634 18.30 3.30 -9.57
N ALA A 635 17.51 2.24 -9.73
CA ALA A 635 18.03 0.87 -9.73
C ALA A 635 17.80 0.11 -11.07
N ILE A 636 18.71 -0.81 -11.38
CA ILE A 636 18.41 -1.99 -12.22
C ILE A 636 18.71 -3.25 -11.41
N THR A 637 17.76 -4.17 -11.37
CA THR A 637 17.88 -5.48 -10.71
C THR A 637 17.83 -6.60 -11.75
N ILE A 638 18.84 -7.47 -11.75
CA ILE A 638 18.98 -8.58 -12.69
C ILE A 638 18.90 -9.90 -11.90
N ASN A 639 17.93 -10.75 -12.26
CA ASN A 639 17.54 -11.92 -11.47
C ASN A 639 17.82 -13.28 -12.16
N GLY A 640 18.82 -14.00 -11.65
CA GLY A 640 19.02 -15.44 -11.82
C GLY A 640 19.48 -15.90 -13.20
N ARG A 641 20.14 -15.04 -13.98
CA ARG A 641 20.24 -15.17 -15.45
C ARG A 641 21.56 -14.71 -16.04
N SER A 642 21.74 -14.95 -17.34
CA SER A 642 22.81 -14.34 -18.14
C SER A 642 22.44 -12.91 -18.57
N TYR A 643 23.44 -12.04 -18.59
CA TYR A 643 23.33 -10.64 -19.00
C TYR A 643 24.56 -10.21 -19.81
N ALA A 644 24.39 -10.07 -21.12
CA ALA A 644 25.50 -9.83 -22.04
C ALA A 644 26.02 -8.39 -22.03
N SER A 645 25.17 -7.41 -21.75
CA SER A 645 25.54 -5.99 -21.84
C SER A 645 26.55 -5.58 -20.76
N LYS A 646 27.56 -4.80 -21.17
CA LYS A 646 28.54 -4.15 -20.29
C LYS A 646 27.84 -3.13 -19.40
N VAL A 647 28.07 -3.16 -18.09
CA VAL A 647 27.34 -2.29 -17.13
C VAL A 647 28.21 -1.17 -16.59
N ASN A 648 27.74 0.06 -16.74
CA ASN A 648 28.31 1.28 -16.17
C ASN A 648 27.33 1.85 -15.12
N VAL A 649 27.69 1.78 -13.84
CA VAL A 649 26.89 2.34 -12.74
C VAL A 649 27.42 3.74 -12.41
N GLY A 650 26.65 4.78 -12.71
CA GLY A 650 26.98 6.16 -12.32
C GLY A 650 26.77 6.40 -10.83
N GLU A 651 27.25 7.53 -10.31
CA GLU A 651 27.29 7.86 -8.86
C GLU A 651 25.96 7.68 -8.12
N ASN A 652 24.83 7.95 -8.78
CA ASN A 652 23.48 7.87 -8.22
C ASN A 652 22.70 6.63 -8.69
N GLY A 653 23.35 5.73 -9.43
CA GLY A 653 22.81 4.46 -9.89
C GLY A 653 23.05 3.32 -8.90
N THR A 654 22.15 2.34 -8.92
CA THR A 654 22.27 1.08 -8.16
C THR A 654 22.09 -0.12 -9.08
N LEU A 655 23.14 -0.95 -9.22
CA LEU A 655 23.01 -2.28 -9.82
C LEU A 655 22.72 -3.29 -8.73
N VAL A 656 21.75 -4.18 -8.94
CA VAL A 656 21.54 -5.38 -8.11
C VAL A 656 21.71 -6.62 -8.98
N ALA A 657 22.66 -7.49 -8.62
CA ALA A 657 22.82 -8.81 -9.22
C ALA A 657 22.41 -9.87 -8.20
N ASN A 658 21.36 -10.63 -8.54
CA ASN A 658 20.85 -11.73 -7.73
C ASN A 658 21.12 -13.05 -8.44
N ASN A 659 22.14 -13.79 -7.98
CA ASN A 659 22.60 -15.06 -8.57
C ASN A 659 22.75 -14.99 -10.12
N THR A 660 23.38 -13.93 -10.60
CA THR A 660 23.39 -13.53 -12.02
C THR A 660 24.78 -13.66 -12.64
N THR A 661 24.86 -14.02 -13.93
CA THR A 661 26.10 -13.99 -14.72
C THR A 661 26.11 -12.75 -15.60
N LEU A 662 27.03 -11.84 -15.30
CA LEU A 662 27.31 -10.63 -16.09
C LEU A 662 28.45 -10.98 -17.06
N GLU A 663 28.15 -11.13 -18.36
CA GLU A 663 29.13 -11.64 -19.32
C GLU A 663 30.24 -10.61 -19.65
N ASN A 664 29.99 -9.33 -19.39
CA ASN A 664 30.91 -8.23 -19.67
C ASN A 664 31.29 -7.43 -18.42
N LYS A 665 32.29 -6.56 -18.58
CA LYS A 665 32.85 -5.73 -17.50
C LYS A 665 31.77 -4.94 -16.76
N VAL A 666 31.93 -4.83 -15.45
CA VAL A 666 31.15 -3.93 -14.59
C VAL A 666 32.05 -2.78 -14.12
N SER A 667 31.60 -1.55 -14.36
CA SER A 667 32.29 -0.33 -13.95
C SER A 667 31.39 0.43 -12.96
N ASN A 668 31.79 0.53 -11.69
CA ASN A 668 30.95 1.00 -10.59
C ASN A 668 31.44 2.32 -9.99
N GLN A 669 30.68 3.39 -10.19
CA GLN A 669 30.87 4.69 -9.53
C GLN A 669 29.81 4.97 -8.44
N GLY A 670 28.67 4.27 -8.50
CA GLY A 670 27.58 4.35 -7.52
C GLY A 670 27.55 3.13 -6.59
N THR A 671 26.41 2.44 -6.53
CA THR A 671 26.24 1.25 -5.70
C THR A 671 26.09 -0.03 -6.53
N PHE A 672 26.85 -1.07 -6.18
CA PHE A 672 26.62 -2.43 -6.69
C PHE A 672 26.26 -3.36 -5.52
N ILE A 673 25.10 -4.01 -5.60
CA ILE A 673 24.59 -4.96 -4.61
C ILE A 673 24.67 -6.38 -5.20
N ASN A 674 25.41 -7.27 -4.54
CA ASN A 674 25.40 -8.70 -4.84
C ASN A 674 24.56 -9.47 -3.83
N GLN A 675 23.58 -10.23 -4.33
CA GLN A 675 22.72 -11.12 -3.57
C GLN A 675 22.94 -12.57 -4.07
N GLY A 676 23.38 -13.45 -3.18
CA GLY A 676 23.76 -14.82 -3.55
C GLY A 676 25.06 -14.89 -4.36
N ASN A 677 25.13 -15.85 -5.28
CA ASN A 677 26.36 -16.20 -5.99
C ASN A 677 26.32 -15.72 -7.44
N SER A 678 26.74 -14.47 -7.65
CA SER A 678 26.86 -13.88 -8.99
C SER A 678 28.27 -14.05 -9.57
N THR A 679 28.38 -13.97 -10.89
CA THR A 679 29.64 -14.04 -11.63
C THR A 679 29.79 -12.85 -12.58
N ILE A 680 30.97 -12.26 -12.68
CA ILE A 680 31.37 -11.34 -13.76
C ILE A 680 32.43 -12.05 -14.60
N GLN A 681 32.18 -12.21 -15.90
CA GLN A 681 33.03 -13.02 -16.79
C GLN A 681 34.21 -12.24 -17.38
N ASN A 682 34.27 -10.94 -17.08
CA ASN A 682 35.35 -10.01 -17.39
C ASN A 682 35.76 -9.26 -16.10
N ASP A 683 36.30 -8.04 -16.20
CA ASP A 683 36.76 -7.27 -15.03
C ASP A 683 35.63 -6.66 -14.17
N TYR A 684 35.96 -6.34 -12.92
CA TYR A 684 35.22 -5.40 -12.07
C TYR A 684 36.09 -4.18 -11.72
N GLU A 685 35.61 -2.97 -11.98
CA GLU A 685 36.31 -1.73 -11.64
C GLU A 685 35.42 -0.84 -10.76
N ALA A 686 35.92 -0.46 -9.58
CA ALA A 686 35.28 0.46 -8.65
C ALA A 686 35.89 1.88 -8.71
N SER A 687 35.12 2.90 -8.33
CA SER A 687 35.66 4.21 -7.93
C SER A 687 35.85 4.30 -6.41
N ALA A 688 36.70 5.20 -5.94
CA ALA A 688 36.86 5.49 -4.52
C ALA A 688 35.56 6.02 -3.84
N SER A 689 34.64 6.62 -4.60
CA SER A 689 33.32 7.05 -4.12
C SER A 689 32.28 5.91 -4.09
N SER A 690 32.52 4.81 -4.81
CA SER A 690 31.55 3.74 -4.98
C SER A 690 31.40 2.85 -3.75
N LYS A 691 30.27 2.14 -3.72
CA LYS A 691 29.87 1.20 -2.67
C LYS A 691 29.63 -0.18 -3.29
N PHE A 692 30.30 -1.20 -2.76
CA PHE A 692 29.95 -2.60 -2.99
C PHE A 692 29.20 -3.13 -1.77
N VAL A 693 28.01 -3.69 -1.99
CA VAL A 693 27.16 -4.26 -0.94
C VAL A 693 27.07 -5.77 -1.15
N SER A 694 27.43 -6.56 -0.15
CA SER A 694 27.26 -8.01 -0.17
C SER A 694 26.30 -8.45 0.92
N SER A 695 25.30 -9.23 0.55
CA SER A 695 24.51 -10.00 1.50
C SER A 695 25.35 -11.10 2.19
N LEU A 696 24.90 -11.54 3.36
CA LEU A 696 25.50 -12.66 4.09
C LEU A 696 25.47 -13.94 3.24
N GLY A 697 26.55 -14.73 3.28
CA GLY A 697 26.69 -15.96 2.50
C GLY A 697 26.71 -15.77 0.97
N SER A 698 26.86 -14.53 0.48
CA SER A 698 26.86 -14.19 -0.95
C SER A 698 28.29 -14.03 -1.46
N THR A 699 28.60 -14.62 -2.60
CA THR A 699 29.93 -14.53 -3.25
C THR A 699 29.80 -13.79 -4.58
N LEU A 700 30.62 -12.76 -4.82
CA LEU A 700 30.86 -12.26 -6.17
C LEU A 700 32.12 -12.92 -6.73
N ASN A 701 31.99 -13.59 -7.87
CA ASN A 701 33.11 -14.25 -8.54
C ASN A 701 33.48 -13.47 -9.80
N VAL A 702 34.73 -13.05 -9.95
CA VAL A 702 35.20 -12.27 -11.10
C VAL A 702 36.22 -13.09 -11.88
N LYS A 703 36.06 -13.17 -13.20
CA LYS A 703 36.99 -13.93 -14.08
C LYS A 703 38.15 -13.06 -14.56
N GLY A 704 37.92 -11.77 -14.76
CA GLY A 704 38.96 -10.79 -15.06
C GLY A 704 39.68 -10.28 -13.80
N ASP A 705 40.34 -9.14 -13.95
CA ASP A 705 40.92 -8.41 -12.82
C ASP A 705 39.83 -7.72 -11.98
N VAL A 706 40.16 -7.40 -10.73
CA VAL A 706 39.34 -6.54 -9.88
C VAL A 706 40.16 -5.32 -9.45
N ASP A 707 39.66 -4.11 -9.68
CA ASP A 707 40.15 -2.91 -9.00
C ASP A 707 39.13 -2.41 -7.98
N LEU A 708 39.52 -2.44 -6.70
CA LEU A 708 38.70 -1.96 -5.58
C LEU A 708 38.85 -0.45 -5.35
N ASN A 709 39.92 0.17 -5.86
CA ASN A 709 40.15 1.63 -5.87
C ASN A 709 39.82 2.36 -4.55
N ASN A 710 40.07 1.74 -3.39
CA ASN A 710 39.77 2.31 -2.06
C ASN A 710 38.27 2.63 -1.84
N SER A 711 37.36 1.91 -2.51
CA SER A 711 35.90 1.98 -2.35
C SER A 711 35.40 1.55 -0.96
N THR A 712 34.08 1.66 -0.73
CA THR A 712 33.41 1.18 0.49
C THR A 712 32.81 -0.20 0.30
N LEU A 713 33.10 -1.14 1.20
CA LEU A 713 32.37 -2.40 1.35
C LEU A 713 31.31 -2.26 2.45
N THR A 714 30.08 -2.67 2.15
CA THR A 714 28.99 -2.80 3.11
C THR A 714 28.52 -4.25 3.18
N LEU A 715 28.40 -4.81 4.37
CA LEU A 715 27.84 -6.14 4.60
C LEU A 715 26.47 -6.03 5.25
N THR A 716 25.53 -6.85 4.77
CA THR A 716 24.17 -6.90 5.30
C THR A 716 23.79 -8.33 5.67
N THR A 717 22.96 -8.51 6.69
CA THR A 717 22.44 -9.84 7.09
C THR A 717 21.18 -10.23 6.34
N TYR A 718 20.81 -9.51 5.28
CA TYR A 718 19.62 -9.81 4.48
C TYR A 718 19.88 -10.91 3.45
N LYS A 719 18.97 -11.88 3.39
CA LYS A 719 18.96 -12.99 2.43
C LYS A 719 17.58 -13.04 1.78
N GLY A 720 17.47 -12.36 0.64
CA GLY A 720 16.18 -11.81 0.23
C GLY A 720 15.67 -10.83 1.31
N ASP A 721 14.36 -10.81 1.54
CA ASP A 721 13.72 -9.86 2.47
C ASP A 721 13.88 -10.19 3.97
N LYS A 722 14.54 -11.31 4.30
CA LYS A 722 14.74 -11.75 5.69
C LYS A 722 16.12 -11.38 6.23
N SER A 723 16.17 -10.78 7.41
CA SER A 723 17.41 -10.69 8.20
C SER A 723 17.71 -12.05 8.83
N GLU A 724 18.91 -12.57 8.60
CA GLU A 724 19.50 -13.65 9.39
C GLU A 724 20.12 -13.08 10.68
N TYR A 725 20.18 -13.89 11.75
CA TYR A 725 20.83 -13.54 13.03
C TYR A 725 22.30 -13.99 13.00
N VAL A 726 23.22 -13.15 13.49
CA VAL A 726 24.66 -13.47 13.56
C VAL A 726 25.10 -13.62 15.01
N THR A 727 25.89 -14.66 15.32
CA THR A 727 26.43 -14.94 16.67
C THR A 727 27.72 -14.16 16.96
N GLU A 728 28.15 -14.08 18.22
CA GLU A 728 29.45 -13.49 18.59
C GLU A 728 30.65 -14.25 17.99
N LYS A 729 30.56 -15.58 17.85
CA LYS A 729 31.54 -16.43 17.13
C LYS A 729 31.78 -15.96 15.70
N GLY A 730 30.73 -15.44 15.07
CA GLY A 730 30.76 -14.81 13.75
C GLY A 730 30.82 -15.80 12.58
N LEU A 731 30.42 -15.30 11.42
CA LEU A 731 30.39 -16.02 10.15
C LEU A 731 31.43 -15.41 9.21
N THR A 732 32.35 -16.24 8.73
CA THR A 732 33.33 -15.84 7.72
C THR A 732 32.89 -16.32 6.35
N ASN A 733 32.77 -15.39 5.41
CA ASN A 733 32.31 -15.62 4.04
C ASN A 733 33.39 -15.22 3.03
N ARG A 734 33.36 -15.84 1.84
CA ARG A 734 34.14 -15.41 0.67
C ARG A 734 33.27 -14.39 -0.07
N THR A 735 33.48 -13.09 0.15
CA THR A 735 32.58 -12.06 -0.41
C THR A 735 32.98 -11.66 -1.83
N LEU A 736 34.27 -11.72 -2.16
CA LEU A 736 34.78 -11.47 -3.51
C LEU A 736 35.91 -12.45 -3.84
N THR A 737 35.85 -13.05 -5.02
CA THR A 737 36.95 -13.85 -5.61
C THR A 737 37.29 -13.33 -7.01
N ALA A 738 38.55 -13.48 -7.43
CA ALA A 738 39.03 -13.09 -8.74
C ALA A 738 39.97 -14.17 -9.33
N GLU A 739 39.74 -14.59 -10.57
CA GLU A 739 40.73 -15.41 -11.31
C GLU A 739 41.87 -14.54 -11.85
N GLY A 740 41.60 -13.27 -12.17
CA GLY A 740 42.60 -12.20 -12.26
C GLY A 740 43.02 -11.66 -10.88
N THR A 741 43.76 -10.56 -10.88
CA THR A 741 44.36 -9.96 -9.67
C THR A 741 43.40 -8.98 -9.00
N ILE A 742 43.29 -9.02 -7.67
CA ILE A 742 42.64 -7.96 -6.88
C ILE A 742 43.64 -6.83 -6.61
N LYS A 743 43.28 -5.61 -7.03
CA LYS A 743 44.06 -4.37 -6.90
C LYS A 743 43.39 -3.44 -5.89
N GLY A 744 44.21 -2.71 -5.14
CA GLY A 744 43.75 -1.84 -4.06
C GLY A 744 43.17 -2.61 -2.87
N ASN A 745 42.40 -1.91 -2.05
CA ASN A 745 41.63 -2.46 -0.92
C ASN A 745 40.27 -1.74 -0.86
N PHE A 746 39.42 -2.11 0.09
CA PHE A 746 38.35 -1.21 0.56
C PHE A 746 38.92 -0.24 1.60
N ALA A 747 38.62 1.07 1.49
CA ALA A 747 39.04 2.04 2.52
C ALA A 747 38.12 2.03 3.74
N LYS A 748 36.86 1.64 3.54
CA LYS A 748 35.86 1.49 4.60
C LYS A 748 35.18 0.14 4.47
N VAL A 749 35.04 -0.56 5.59
CA VAL A 749 34.25 -1.78 5.72
C VAL A 749 33.22 -1.50 6.81
N GLU A 750 31.93 -1.61 6.47
CA GLU A 750 30.82 -1.25 7.36
C GLU A 750 29.69 -2.29 7.31
N SER A 751 28.87 -2.28 8.36
CA SER A 751 27.65 -3.08 8.47
C SER A 751 26.53 -2.23 9.04
N LEU A 752 25.29 -2.67 8.80
CA LEU A 752 24.14 -2.21 9.56
C LEU A 752 24.01 -3.03 10.85
N GLY A 753 23.26 -2.52 11.83
CA GLY A 753 22.97 -3.27 13.06
C GLY A 753 24.11 -3.36 14.08
N LEU A 754 23.83 -4.11 15.15
CA LEU A 754 24.74 -4.54 16.21
C LEU A 754 25.72 -5.60 15.68
N LEU A 755 26.46 -5.25 14.64
CA LEU A 755 27.41 -6.12 13.95
C LEU A 755 28.79 -5.47 13.90
N ARG A 756 29.82 -6.29 14.12
CA ARG A 756 31.23 -5.96 13.88
C ARG A 756 31.65 -6.66 12.59
N VAL A 757 32.35 -5.94 11.71
CA VAL A 757 32.80 -6.49 10.42
C VAL A 757 34.28 -6.27 10.19
N LYS A 758 34.90 -7.25 9.54
CA LYS A 758 36.31 -7.22 9.14
C LYS A 758 36.46 -7.88 7.77
N ALA A 759 36.90 -7.12 6.77
CA ALA A 759 37.39 -7.68 5.52
C ALA A 759 38.90 -7.96 5.64
N VAL A 760 39.36 -9.02 4.99
CA VAL A 760 40.77 -9.40 4.90
C VAL A 760 41.04 -9.99 3.51
N ASN A 761 42.07 -9.46 2.83
CA ASN A 761 42.61 -10.08 1.63
C ASN A 761 43.25 -11.41 2.06
N ALA A 762 42.60 -12.53 1.75
CA ALA A 762 43.09 -13.85 2.14
C ALA A 762 44.32 -14.26 1.30
N ASN A 763 44.41 -13.73 0.08
CA ASN A 763 45.49 -13.84 -0.88
C ASN A 763 45.30 -12.72 -1.95
N ALA A 764 46.05 -12.76 -3.07
CA ALA A 764 45.95 -11.77 -4.15
C ALA A 764 44.67 -11.86 -5.02
N ASN A 765 43.82 -12.86 -4.75
CA ASN A 765 42.69 -13.29 -5.57
C ASN A 765 41.38 -13.38 -4.75
N GLU A 766 41.38 -13.03 -3.46
CA GLU A 766 40.23 -13.27 -2.58
C GLU A 766 40.11 -12.28 -1.42
N ILE A 767 38.91 -11.71 -1.26
CA ILE A 767 38.48 -10.99 -0.05
C ILE A 767 37.56 -11.91 0.76
N THR A 768 38.03 -12.26 1.96
CA THR A 768 37.19 -12.88 2.98
C THR A 768 36.65 -11.80 3.92
N THR A 769 35.45 -12.02 4.45
CA THR A 769 34.81 -11.11 5.41
C THR A 769 34.25 -11.88 6.59
N THR A 770 34.63 -11.50 7.80
CA THR A 770 33.98 -11.98 9.02
C THR A 770 32.94 -10.95 9.47
N VAL A 771 31.70 -11.39 9.65
CA VAL A 771 30.62 -10.65 10.32
C VAL A 771 30.39 -11.32 11.67
N SER A 772 30.45 -10.57 12.77
CA SER A 772 30.11 -11.07 14.11
C SER A 772 29.13 -10.14 14.81
N ARG A 773 28.44 -10.65 15.83
CA ARG A 773 27.64 -9.80 16.72
C ARG A 773 28.51 -8.77 17.45
N ALA A 774 27.95 -7.60 17.72
CA ALA A 774 28.48 -6.63 18.67
C ALA A 774 27.85 -6.84 20.06
N ASN A 775 28.60 -6.56 21.13
CA ASN A 775 28.05 -6.59 22.48
C ASN A 775 27.06 -5.44 22.67
N VAL A 776 25.86 -5.73 23.19
CA VAL A 776 24.78 -4.74 23.32
C VAL A 776 25.10 -3.71 24.41
N VAL A 777 25.81 -4.11 25.46
CA VAL A 777 26.19 -3.23 26.58
C VAL A 777 27.29 -2.26 26.15
N ASP A 778 28.30 -2.72 25.40
CA ASP A 778 29.30 -1.83 24.78
C ASP A 778 28.61 -0.72 23.96
N TYR A 779 27.74 -1.11 23.02
CA TYR A 779 27.08 -0.19 22.09
C TYR A 779 26.18 0.85 22.79
N VAL A 780 25.45 0.45 23.84
CA VAL A 780 24.64 1.39 24.63
C VAL A 780 25.52 2.33 25.45
N ASN A 781 26.61 1.84 26.04
CA ASN A 781 27.53 2.68 26.81
C ASN A 781 28.27 3.70 25.92
N GLU A 782 28.68 3.32 24.72
CA GLU A 782 29.31 4.21 23.74
C GLU A 782 28.36 5.31 23.25
N THR A 783 27.08 4.97 23.02
CA THR A 783 26.11 5.92 22.41
C THR A 783 25.22 6.66 23.39
N ALA A 784 25.16 6.25 24.66
CA ALA A 784 24.27 6.82 25.69
C ALA A 784 24.75 6.56 27.14
N PRO A 785 25.95 7.04 27.53
CA PRO A 785 26.54 6.76 28.83
C PRO A 785 25.68 7.28 30.01
N ASN A 786 25.53 6.46 31.06
CA ASN A 786 24.76 6.68 32.30
C ASN A 786 23.23 6.49 32.21
N GLU A 787 22.66 6.05 31.08
CA GLU A 787 21.22 5.77 30.97
C GLU A 787 20.85 4.37 31.51
N LYS A 788 20.70 4.29 32.84
CA LYS A 788 20.47 3.06 33.63
C LYS A 788 19.41 2.11 33.10
N MET A 789 18.30 2.62 32.55
CA MET A 789 17.26 1.76 31.97
C MET A 789 17.75 1.09 30.68
N TRP A 790 18.50 1.79 29.84
CA TRP A 790 19.09 1.21 28.62
C TRP A 790 20.26 0.30 28.97
N GLU A 791 21.09 0.63 29.96
CA GLU A 791 22.10 -0.29 30.53
C GLU A 791 21.44 -1.62 30.98
N ASN A 792 20.27 -1.55 31.65
CA ASN A 792 19.55 -2.73 32.11
C ASN A 792 18.94 -3.54 30.95
N VAL A 793 18.39 -2.88 29.93
CA VAL A 793 17.90 -3.53 28.70
C VAL A 793 19.04 -4.18 27.94
N ALA A 794 20.15 -3.48 27.74
CA ALA A 794 21.34 -4.02 27.09
C ALA A 794 21.89 -5.24 27.84
N THR A 795 21.90 -5.21 29.17
CA THR A 795 22.27 -6.37 30.00
C THR A 795 21.30 -7.54 29.82
N ALA A 796 19.98 -7.29 29.75
CA ALA A 796 18.97 -8.33 29.53
C ALA A 796 19.08 -8.96 28.13
N LEU A 797 19.30 -8.13 27.10
CA LEU A 797 19.51 -8.54 25.73
C LEU A 797 20.83 -9.29 25.55
N GLU A 798 21.95 -8.80 26.09
CA GLU A 798 23.24 -9.47 25.99
C GLU A 798 23.21 -10.85 26.64
N ASN A 799 22.69 -10.98 27.87
CA ASN A 799 22.50 -12.29 28.51
C ASN A 799 21.64 -13.24 27.66
N SER A 800 20.67 -12.71 26.92
CA SER A 800 19.77 -13.49 26.05
C SER A 800 20.44 -13.87 24.73
N PHE A 801 21.22 -12.97 24.15
CA PHE A 801 22.01 -13.21 22.94
C PHE A 801 23.18 -14.16 23.23
N THR A 802 23.88 -14.09 24.37
CA THR A 802 24.88 -15.10 24.77
C THR A 802 24.27 -16.51 24.85
N VAL A 803 23.06 -16.65 25.39
CA VAL A 803 22.34 -17.94 25.45
C VAL A 803 21.85 -18.37 24.06
N LEU A 804 21.44 -17.44 23.21
CA LEU A 804 21.03 -17.74 21.83
C LEU A 804 22.22 -18.17 20.96
N ASP A 805 23.33 -17.44 21.04
CA ASP A 805 24.60 -17.71 20.36
C ASP A 805 25.08 -19.12 20.73
N SER A 806 25.12 -19.47 22.02
CA SER A 806 25.57 -20.81 22.44
C SER A 806 24.65 -21.95 21.98
N LYS A 807 23.36 -21.70 21.72
CA LYS A 807 22.42 -22.66 21.10
C LYS A 807 22.59 -22.78 19.59
N ILE A 808 22.87 -21.67 18.89
CA ILE A 808 23.08 -21.64 17.43
C ILE A 808 24.44 -22.22 17.06
N ASP A 809 25.47 -21.91 17.84
CA ASP A 809 26.84 -22.39 17.62
C ASP A 809 27.05 -23.85 18.04
N SER A 810 26.08 -24.46 18.73
CA SER A 810 26.06 -25.90 19.07
C SER A 810 25.27 -26.71 18.03
N GLU A 811 26.00 -27.46 17.19
CA GLU A 811 25.42 -28.22 16.05
C GLU A 811 24.46 -29.36 16.48
N GLU A 812 24.43 -29.75 17.76
CA GLU A 812 23.68 -30.91 18.25
C GLU A 812 22.16 -30.70 18.47
N ASN A 813 21.64 -29.46 18.43
CA ASN A 813 20.26 -29.18 18.91
C ASN A 813 19.46 -28.12 18.10
N SER A 814 19.48 -28.18 16.76
CA SER A 814 18.70 -27.28 15.88
C SER A 814 17.21 -27.15 16.22
N ASP A 815 16.61 -28.24 16.72
CA ASP A 815 15.17 -28.34 16.94
C ASP A 815 14.73 -27.77 18.30
N LEU A 816 15.68 -27.46 19.20
CA LEU A 816 15.44 -26.75 20.46
C LEU A 816 15.59 -25.22 20.32
N ILE A 817 15.82 -24.72 19.11
CA ILE A 817 15.95 -23.29 18.81
C ILE A 817 14.58 -22.74 18.43
N ASN A 818 14.06 -21.80 19.23
CA ASN A 818 12.85 -21.06 18.91
C ASN A 818 13.11 -20.12 17.70
N LYS A 819 12.77 -20.61 16.50
CA LYS A 819 12.99 -19.89 15.23
C LYS A 819 12.33 -18.51 15.21
N SER A 820 11.17 -18.33 15.86
CA SER A 820 10.52 -17.03 15.97
C SER A 820 11.31 -16.05 16.86
N PHE A 821 11.99 -16.53 17.91
CA PHE A 821 12.90 -15.68 18.69
C PHE A 821 14.17 -15.34 17.90
N VAL A 822 14.68 -16.25 17.05
CA VAL A 822 15.79 -15.94 16.12
C VAL A 822 15.41 -14.85 15.12
N GLU A 823 14.25 -14.96 14.47
CA GLU A 823 13.77 -13.95 13.52
C GLU A 823 13.55 -12.58 14.21
N ASP A 824 12.93 -12.57 15.39
CA ASP A 824 12.75 -11.34 16.17
C ASP A 824 14.08 -10.76 16.69
N ALA A 825 15.05 -11.60 17.03
CA ALA A 825 16.40 -11.17 17.43
C ALA A 825 17.21 -10.62 16.24
N ALA A 826 17.05 -11.16 15.03
CA ALA A 826 17.70 -10.65 13.81
C ALA A 826 17.20 -9.25 13.44
N ILE A 827 15.89 -9.01 13.57
CA ILE A 827 15.29 -7.68 13.46
C ILE A 827 15.90 -6.75 14.52
N LEU A 828 15.97 -7.20 15.77
CA LEU A 828 16.46 -6.41 16.89
C LEU A 828 17.96 -6.06 16.78
N GLN A 829 18.79 -6.96 16.24
CA GLN A 829 20.19 -6.68 15.90
C GLN A 829 20.30 -5.47 14.99
N ASN A 830 19.48 -5.37 13.94
CA ASN A 830 19.48 -4.22 13.04
C ASN A 830 18.92 -2.95 13.71
N SER A 831 17.76 -3.06 14.37
CA SER A 831 17.00 -1.89 14.83
C SER A 831 17.54 -1.18 16.07
N ILE A 832 18.36 -1.83 16.92
CA ILE A 832 19.03 -1.12 18.03
C ILE A 832 20.13 -0.17 17.52
N ALA A 833 20.72 -0.44 16.35
CA ALA A 833 21.75 0.43 15.78
C ALA A 833 21.20 1.66 15.04
N ASP A 834 19.94 1.61 14.60
CA ASP A 834 19.31 2.72 13.90
C ASP A 834 18.95 3.85 14.88
N ILE A 835 19.63 4.98 14.74
CA ILE A 835 19.49 6.18 15.57
C ILE A 835 18.06 6.74 15.62
N ASN A 836 17.22 6.45 14.61
CA ASN A 836 15.85 6.96 14.53
C ASN A 836 14.88 6.18 15.43
N VAL A 837 15.15 4.89 15.69
CA VAL A 837 14.24 3.98 16.40
C VAL A 837 14.84 3.34 17.66
N LYS A 838 16.17 3.39 17.86
CA LYS A 838 16.89 2.87 19.03
C LYS A 838 16.21 3.22 20.36
N ASP A 839 15.91 4.51 20.55
CA ASP A 839 15.27 5.02 21.75
C ASP A 839 13.92 4.32 22.00
N THR A 840 13.06 4.25 21.00
CA THR A 840 11.74 3.59 21.06
C THR A 840 11.87 2.11 21.40
N VAL A 841 12.78 1.41 20.72
CA VAL A 841 13.06 -0.02 20.91
C VAL A 841 13.53 -0.28 22.35
N LEU A 842 14.63 0.36 22.79
CA LEU A 842 15.20 0.17 24.13
C LEU A 842 14.24 0.59 25.24
N ASN A 843 13.53 1.73 25.08
CA ASN A 843 12.53 2.18 26.03
C ASN A 843 11.39 1.14 26.19
N SER A 844 10.86 0.60 25.08
CA SER A 844 9.76 -0.37 25.09
C SER A 844 10.16 -1.72 25.73
N LEU A 845 11.39 -2.18 25.50
CA LEU A 845 11.90 -3.46 26.00
C LEU A 845 12.21 -3.46 27.51
N SER A 846 12.25 -2.28 28.16
CA SER A 846 12.62 -2.11 29.57
C SER A 846 11.87 -2.96 30.59
N GLY A 847 10.58 -3.21 30.39
CA GLY A 847 9.74 -3.90 31.38
C GLY A 847 9.62 -3.18 32.74
N GLN A 848 10.11 -1.94 32.84
CA GLN A 848 10.27 -1.20 34.11
C GLN A 848 8.98 -1.07 34.93
N ILE A 849 7.83 -1.16 34.27
CA ILE A 849 6.49 -1.14 34.87
C ILE A 849 6.28 -2.27 35.88
N TYR A 850 6.86 -3.45 35.69
CA TYR A 850 6.65 -4.58 36.61
C TYR A 850 7.39 -4.46 37.95
N ALA A 851 8.42 -3.61 38.01
CA ALA A 851 9.04 -3.16 39.25
C ALA A 851 8.36 -1.87 39.77
N SER A 852 8.12 -0.90 38.89
CA SER A 852 7.63 0.43 39.26
C SER A 852 6.14 0.45 39.65
N ALA A 853 5.31 -0.49 39.15
CA ALA A 853 3.94 -0.70 39.62
C ALA A 853 3.89 -1.35 41.00
N GLN A 854 4.95 -2.03 41.46
CA GLN A 854 5.03 -2.47 42.85
C GLN A 854 5.25 -1.28 43.79
N ALA A 855 5.98 -0.25 43.36
CA ALA A 855 6.00 1.03 44.06
C ALA A 855 4.62 1.70 44.10
N LEU A 856 3.79 1.58 43.05
CA LEU A 856 2.37 1.99 43.11
C LEU A 856 1.58 1.19 44.16
N THR A 857 1.78 -0.13 44.27
CA THR A 857 1.10 -0.94 45.30
C THR A 857 1.47 -0.49 46.72
N PHE A 858 2.75 -0.15 46.98
CA PHE A 858 3.16 0.48 48.24
C PHE A 858 2.58 1.90 48.42
N GLU A 859 2.59 2.75 47.40
CA GLU A 859 2.01 4.09 47.44
C GLU A 859 0.50 4.08 47.73
N ASN A 860 -0.28 3.24 47.03
CA ASN A 860 -1.71 3.05 47.28
C ASN A 860 -1.94 2.54 48.71
N SER A 861 -1.16 1.55 49.16
CA SER A 861 -1.27 1.07 50.54
C SER A 861 -0.98 2.16 51.57
N GLU A 862 0.05 3.00 51.37
CA GLU A 862 0.31 4.15 52.24
C GLU A 862 -0.81 5.20 52.19
N THR A 863 -1.32 5.57 51.01
CA THR A 863 -2.44 6.51 50.83
C THR A 863 -3.71 6.04 51.53
N VAL A 864 -4.09 4.77 51.35
CA VAL A 864 -5.25 4.15 52.00
C VAL A 864 -5.04 4.05 53.52
N ASN A 865 -3.86 3.62 53.96
CA ASN A 865 -3.55 3.52 55.39
C ASN A 865 -3.41 4.90 56.09
N LYS A 866 -3.20 5.99 55.35
CA LYS A 866 -3.03 7.32 55.92
C LYS A 866 -4.32 7.84 56.57
N ASP A 867 -5.48 7.61 55.95
CA ASP A 867 -6.78 8.00 56.52
C ASP A 867 -7.05 7.28 57.85
N LEU A 868 -6.82 5.97 57.89
CA LEU A 868 -6.96 5.16 59.11
C LEU A 868 -5.99 5.61 60.22
N SER A 869 -4.83 6.14 59.84
CA SER A 869 -3.85 6.70 60.78
C SER A 869 -4.29 8.07 61.32
N ASN A 870 -4.89 8.93 60.47
CA ASN A 870 -5.54 10.17 60.92
C ASN A 870 -6.73 9.86 61.85
N ARG A 871 -7.54 8.84 61.51
CA ARG A 871 -8.68 8.39 62.32
C ARG A 871 -8.25 7.92 63.70
N LEU A 872 -7.16 7.14 63.81
CA LEU A 872 -6.60 6.74 65.11
C LEU A 872 -6.24 7.93 66.00
N VAL A 873 -5.73 9.02 65.42
CA VAL A 873 -5.44 10.28 66.12
C VAL A 873 -6.73 10.99 66.55
N MET A 874 -7.71 11.14 65.64
CA MET A 874 -9.00 11.80 65.91
C MET A 874 -9.80 11.12 67.03
N LEU A 875 -9.66 9.80 67.18
CA LEU A 875 -10.26 9.05 68.29
C LEU A 875 -9.69 9.43 69.67
N GLY A 876 -8.55 10.12 69.73
CA GLY A 876 -8.01 10.73 70.95
C GLY A 876 -8.53 12.15 71.26
N THR A 877 -9.12 12.86 70.28
CA THR A 877 -9.58 14.26 70.45
C THR A 877 -11.11 14.41 70.49
N LEU A 878 -11.84 13.42 69.96
CA LEU A 878 -13.31 13.35 70.00
C LEU A 878 -13.83 13.25 71.44
N ASP A 879 -14.81 14.09 71.81
CA ASP A 879 -15.29 14.11 73.19
C ASP A 879 -16.18 12.93 73.58
N HIS A 880 -16.91 12.35 72.62
CA HIS A 880 -17.96 11.32 72.81
C HIS A 880 -17.62 9.96 72.16
N VAL A 881 -16.35 9.52 72.21
CA VAL A 881 -15.96 8.17 71.75
C VAL A 881 -16.37 7.07 72.74
N GLY A 882 -16.56 7.44 74.02
CA GLY A 882 -16.69 6.49 75.11
C GLY A 882 -18.10 5.97 75.40
N ASP A 883 -19.13 6.68 74.93
CA ASP A 883 -20.51 6.43 75.38
C ASP A 883 -21.16 5.27 74.60
N ASN A 884 -20.95 5.24 73.27
CA ASN A 884 -21.65 4.37 72.31
C ASN A 884 -20.75 3.94 71.14
N ALA A 885 -21.23 3.04 70.27
CA ALA A 885 -20.46 2.54 69.12
C ALA A 885 -20.47 3.56 67.96
N GLY A 886 -19.38 3.61 67.19
CA GLY A 886 -19.23 4.55 66.06
C GLY A 886 -18.95 3.86 64.74
N VAL A 887 -19.88 3.94 63.79
CA VAL A 887 -19.64 3.56 62.39
C VAL A 887 -19.19 4.79 61.60
N TRP A 888 -18.36 4.57 60.58
CA TRP A 888 -17.84 5.65 59.75
C TRP A 888 -17.59 5.23 58.30
N ILE A 889 -17.54 6.23 57.43
CA ILE A 889 -17.19 6.09 56.01
C ILE A 889 -16.34 7.29 55.56
N THR A 890 -15.28 7.03 54.79
CA THR A 890 -14.42 8.05 54.16
C THR A 890 -14.33 7.81 52.66
N GLY A 891 -14.38 8.90 51.87
CA GLY A 891 -13.86 8.94 50.50
C GLY A 891 -12.44 9.51 50.47
N ILE A 892 -11.55 8.88 49.71
CA ILE A 892 -10.13 9.21 49.60
C ILE A 892 -9.79 9.44 48.13
N TYR A 893 -9.07 10.53 47.85
CA TYR A 893 -8.48 10.84 46.55
C TYR A 893 -6.98 11.09 46.71
N GLY A 894 -6.17 10.54 45.82
CA GLY A 894 -4.71 10.74 45.78
C GLY A 894 -4.23 11.05 44.37
N ASP A 895 -3.44 12.12 44.21
CA ASP A 895 -2.79 12.49 42.96
C ASP A 895 -1.29 12.74 43.18
N GLY A 896 -0.44 12.16 42.33
CA GLY A 896 0.99 12.15 42.57
C GLY A 896 1.84 11.69 41.40
N THR A 897 3.13 11.48 41.70
CA THR A 897 4.14 11.07 40.72
C THR A 897 5.15 10.10 41.34
N LEU A 898 5.52 9.08 40.57
CA LEU A 898 6.71 8.26 40.79
C LEU A 898 7.77 8.64 39.75
N LYS A 899 9.02 8.82 40.19
CA LYS A 899 10.16 9.11 39.31
C LYS A 899 11.46 8.55 39.89
N GLU A 900 12.43 8.28 39.02
CA GLU A 900 13.82 8.08 39.41
C GLU A 900 14.75 8.46 38.24
N THR A 901 15.94 8.99 38.54
CA THR A 901 16.92 9.35 37.51
C THR A 901 17.41 8.11 36.79
N GLY A 902 17.18 8.06 35.47
CA GLY A 902 17.49 6.91 34.61
C GLY A 902 16.31 5.95 34.37
N PHE A 903 15.09 6.33 34.77
CA PHE A 903 13.85 5.57 34.52
C PHE A 903 12.72 6.49 34.02
N GLY A 904 11.65 5.90 33.47
CA GLY A 904 10.44 6.63 33.06
C GLY A 904 9.67 7.19 34.27
N LYS A 905 9.00 8.32 34.10
CA LYS A 905 8.18 8.95 35.14
C LYS A 905 6.73 8.47 35.04
N GLY A 906 6.22 7.95 36.14
CA GLY A 906 4.82 7.57 36.29
C GLY A 906 3.99 8.72 36.87
N LYS A 907 2.84 9.04 36.26
CA LYS A 907 1.76 9.80 36.91
C LYS A 907 0.84 8.83 37.65
N THR A 908 0.51 9.10 38.91
CA THR A 908 -0.27 8.20 39.76
C THR A 908 -1.55 8.86 40.24
N ASN A 909 -2.69 8.19 40.04
CA ASN A 909 -3.99 8.64 40.53
C ASN A 909 -4.68 7.49 41.27
N THR A 910 -5.25 7.77 42.45
CA THR A 910 -5.90 6.79 43.32
C THR A 910 -7.25 7.31 43.82
N TYR A 911 -8.29 6.50 43.64
CA TYR A 911 -9.59 6.67 44.29
C TYR A 911 -9.80 5.53 45.27
N ALA A 912 -10.17 5.82 46.52
CA ALA A 912 -10.46 4.79 47.50
C ALA A 912 -11.63 5.16 48.41
N GLY A 913 -12.26 4.14 48.97
CA GLY A 913 -13.31 4.26 49.98
C GLY A 913 -12.99 3.37 51.17
N GLN A 914 -13.25 3.87 52.38
CA GLN A 914 -13.17 3.10 53.61
C GLN A 914 -14.49 3.12 54.34
N LEU A 915 -14.87 1.99 54.93
CA LEU A 915 -15.89 1.92 55.98
C LEU A 915 -15.29 1.26 57.21
N GLY A 916 -15.74 1.65 58.40
CA GLY A 916 -15.29 0.98 59.62
C GLY A 916 -16.22 1.18 60.80
N ILE A 917 -15.87 0.49 61.89
CA ILE A 917 -16.54 0.56 63.18
C ILE A 917 -15.50 0.61 64.29
N ASP A 918 -15.66 1.56 65.23
CA ASP A 918 -14.87 1.65 66.46
C ASP A 918 -15.77 1.71 67.71
N ARG A 919 -15.28 1.13 68.80
CA ARG A 919 -15.95 1.14 70.12
C ARG A 919 -14.90 1.21 71.25
N LYS A 920 -15.21 1.98 72.29
CA LYS A 920 -14.52 1.90 73.59
C LYS A 920 -14.86 0.57 74.28
N VAL A 921 -13.86 -0.21 74.63
CA VAL A 921 -14.01 -1.55 75.25
C VAL A 921 -13.42 -1.66 76.66
N ALA A 922 -12.57 -0.71 77.07
CA ALA A 922 -12.17 -0.47 78.45
C ALA A 922 -11.89 1.02 78.66
N ASP A 923 -11.64 1.47 79.89
CA ASP A 923 -11.60 2.90 80.24
C ASP A 923 -10.67 3.78 79.42
N HIS A 924 -9.58 3.19 78.90
CA HIS A 924 -8.64 3.83 78.01
C HIS A 924 -8.38 3.04 76.71
N LEU A 925 -9.19 2.02 76.38
CA LEU A 925 -8.97 1.19 75.19
C LEU A 925 -10.13 1.34 74.20
N ILE A 926 -9.79 1.80 73.00
CA ILE A 926 -10.66 1.81 71.82
C ILE A 926 -10.12 0.76 70.84
N VAL A 927 -11.01 -0.06 70.29
CA VAL A 927 -10.69 -1.01 69.21
C VAL A 927 -11.66 -0.79 68.05
N GLY A 928 -11.22 -1.15 66.84
CA GLY A 928 -12.05 -1.08 65.66
C GLY A 928 -11.57 -1.95 64.51
N ALA A 929 -12.42 -2.06 63.51
CA ALA A 929 -12.16 -2.76 62.26
C ALA A 929 -12.60 -1.88 61.08
N ALA A 930 -11.84 -1.92 59.99
CA ALA A 930 -12.12 -1.19 58.76
C ALA A 930 -11.98 -2.11 57.54
N PHE A 931 -12.81 -1.89 56.54
CA PHE A 931 -12.69 -2.44 55.20
C PHE A 931 -12.43 -1.31 54.20
N ASN A 932 -11.59 -1.58 53.20
CA ASN A 932 -11.25 -0.63 52.16
C ASN A 932 -11.40 -1.25 50.76
N TYR A 933 -11.78 -0.41 49.81
CA TYR A 933 -11.65 -0.65 48.38
C TYR A 933 -10.90 0.53 47.76
N SER A 934 -10.02 0.25 46.81
CA SER A 934 -9.18 1.22 46.13
C SER A 934 -9.05 0.87 44.65
N LYS A 935 -8.99 1.89 43.80
CA LYS A 935 -8.60 1.78 42.40
C LYS A 935 -7.51 2.80 42.10
N SER A 936 -6.36 2.32 41.67
CA SER A 936 -5.21 3.15 41.28
C SER A 936 -4.88 2.96 39.80
N LYS A 937 -4.52 4.06 39.12
CA LYS A 937 -3.92 4.04 37.78
C LYS A 937 -2.50 4.60 37.85
N ILE A 938 -1.60 3.99 37.08
CA ILE A 938 -0.31 4.58 36.71
C ILE A 938 -0.13 4.59 35.19
N GLU A 939 0.50 5.63 34.69
CA GLU A 939 0.83 5.81 33.27
C GLU A 939 2.24 6.39 33.17
N PHE A 940 3.13 5.70 32.45
CA PHE A 940 4.55 6.05 32.31
C PHE A 940 4.83 6.72 30.96
N ASP A 941 5.74 7.69 30.98
CA ASP A 941 6.40 8.15 29.75
C ASP A 941 7.43 7.12 29.22
N ARG A 942 8.14 7.46 28.14
CA ARG A 942 9.18 6.61 27.50
C ARG A 942 8.72 5.17 27.25
N TYR A 943 7.56 5.00 26.60
CA TYR A 943 6.97 3.69 26.30
C TYR A 943 6.81 2.73 27.50
N GLY A 944 6.88 3.23 28.74
CA GLY A 944 6.83 2.41 29.95
C GLY A 944 5.49 1.72 30.20
N GLY A 945 4.44 2.06 29.45
CA GLY A 945 3.13 1.41 29.52
C GLY A 945 2.21 1.99 30.59
N ASN A 946 1.09 1.30 30.82
CA ASN A 946 0.11 1.67 31.82
C ASN A 946 -0.31 0.47 32.69
N SER A 947 -0.77 0.75 33.90
CA SER A 947 -1.36 -0.26 34.78
C SER A 947 -2.53 0.31 35.57
N GLN A 948 -3.51 -0.55 35.82
CA GLN A 948 -4.66 -0.30 36.67
C GLN A 948 -4.72 -1.39 37.74
N ALA A 949 -4.86 -0.99 39.00
CA ALA A 949 -4.83 -1.87 40.14
C ALA A 949 -6.08 -1.66 41.01
N ASP A 950 -6.91 -2.70 41.12
CA ASP A 950 -8.08 -2.73 41.99
C ASP A 950 -7.73 -3.51 43.27
N GLY A 951 -7.77 -2.83 44.42
CA GLY A 951 -7.35 -3.35 45.72
C GLY A 951 -8.49 -3.42 46.73
N ILE A 952 -8.63 -4.55 47.42
CA ILE A 952 -9.57 -4.76 48.54
C ILE A 952 -8.76 -5.14 49.79
N GLY A 953 -9.05 -4.50 50.93
CA GLY A 953 -8.35 -4.77 52.17
C GLY A 953 -9.23 -4.71 53.42
N ALA A 954 -8.73 -5.30 54.50
CA ALA A 954 -9.28 -5.24 55.84
C ALA A 954 -8.17 -4.87 56.84
N SER A 955 -8.52 -4.11 57.87
CA SER A 955 -7.59 -3.69 58.92
C SER A 955 -8.24 -3.74 60.30
N LEU A 956 -7.51 -4.26 61.28
CA LEU A 956 -7.82 -4.12 62.70
C LEU A 956 -6.99 -2.97 63.27
N TYR A 957 -7.57 -2.16 64.15
CA TYR A 957 -6.88 -1.03 64.76
C TYR A 957 -7.25 -0.88 66.24
N ALA A 958 -6.31 -0.36 67.02
CA ALA A 958 -6.49 -0.12 68.45
C ALA A 958 -5.76 1.15 68.91
N ARG A 959 -6.33 1.83 69.90
CA ARG A 959 -5.73 2.94 70.62
C ARG A 959 -5.92 2.74 72.12
N LEU A 960 -4.80 2.70 72.83
CA LEU A 960 -4.70 2.64 74.29
C LEU A 960 -4.20 4.00 74.82
N GLY A 961 -4.90 4.56 75.79
CA GLY A 961 -4.54 5.80 76.47
C GLY A 961 -5.27 7.05 75.97
N ASN A 962 -5.12 8.10 76.79
CA ASN A 962 -5.61 9.46 76.60
C ASN A 962 -7.13 9.71 76.74
N LYS A 963 -7.53 10.12 77.96
CA LYS A 963 -8.29 11.38 78.12
C LYS A 963 -8.04 11.97 79.51
N HIS A 964 -7.76 13.28 79.57
CA HIS A 964 -7.60 14.15 80.77
C HIS A 964 -6.58 13.80 81.87
N GLN A 965 -6.30 12.52 82.19
CA GLN A 965 -5.48 12.14 83.36
C GLN A 965 -4.17 11.42 82.99
N THR A 966 -4.06 10.88 81.77
CA THR A 966 -2.87 10.19 81.27
C THR A 966 -2.41 10.82 79.94
N PRO A 967 -1.25 11.51 79.90
CA PRO A 967 -0.77 12.19 78.69
C PRO A 967 -0.11 11.26 77.66
N TRP A 968 0.20 10.01 78.04
CA TRP A 968 0.75 8.99 77.13
C TRP A 968 -0.37 8.27 76.36
N TYR A 969 -0.09 7.92 75.10
CA TYR A 969 -0.86 6.92 74.37
C TYR A 969 0.03 5.95 73.59
N LEU A 970 -0.57 4.81 73.22
CA LEU A 970 -0.05 3.82 72.30
C LEU A 970 -1.16 3.47 71.31
N GLN A 971 -0.89 3.52 70.01
CA GLN A 971 -1.85 3.16 68.97
C GLN A 971 -1.21 2.30 67.89
N GLY A 972 -2.02 1.52 67.18
CA GLY A 972 -1.54 0.70 66.07
C GLY A 972 -2.64 0.13 65.20
N ARG A 973 -2.24 -0.39 64.04
CA ARG A 973 -3.09 -1.11 63.10
C ARG A 973 -2.34 -2.28 62.47
N LEU A 974 -3.08 -3.33 62.14
CA LEU A 974 -2.64 -4.47 61.34
C LEU A 974 -3.62 -4.63 60.17
N GLY A 975 -3.13 -4.59 58.94
CA GLY A 975 -3.93 -4.63 57.73
C GLY A 975 -3.45 -5.69 56.74
N PHE A 976 -4.39 -6.36 56.09
CA PHE A 976 -4.17 -7.32 55.00
C PHE A 976 -5.03 -6.94 53.80
N GLY A 977 -4.49 -7.08 52.59
CA GLY A 977 -5.22 -6.79 51.35
C GLY A 977 -4.80 -7.65 50.16
N HIS A 978 -5.67 -7.68 49.18
CA HIS A 978 -5.44 -8.27 47.87
C HIS A 978 -5.52 -7.17 46.81
N VAL A 979 -4.59 -7.18 45.85
CA VAL A 979 -4.58 -6.24 44.73
C VAL A 979 -4.54 -7.03 43.42
N ASN A 980 -5.47 -6.71 42.53
CA ASN A 980 -5.57 -7.28 41.20
C ASN A 980 -5.11 -6.21 40.19
N SER A 981 -3.97 -6.45 39.55
CA SER A 981 -3.29 -5.48 38.70
C SER A 981 -3.30 -5.93 37.26
N ASP A 982 -3.98 -5.17 36.40
CA ASP A 982 -3.82 -5.27 34.95
C ASP A 982 -2.65 -4.38 34.52
N VAL A 983 -1.80 -4.89 33.64
CA VAL A 983 -0.62 -4.19 33.11
C VAL A 983 -0.58 -4.35 31.61
N GLU A 984 -0.29 -3.27 30.88
CA GLU A 984 -0.25 -3.24 29.42
C GLU A 984 0.89 -2.36 28.92
N ARG A 985 1.75 -2.92 28.05
CA ARG A 985 2.87 -2.22 27.40
C ARG A 985 2.99 -2.60 25.93
N SER A 986 3.59 -1.72 25.14
CA SER A 986 4.07 -2.05 23.79
C SER A 986 5.45 -2.69 23.87
N ILE A 987 5.72 -3.64 22.98
CA ILE A 987 7.05 -4.19 22.70
C ILE A 987 7.32 -3.92 21.23
N ILE A 988 8.34 -3.10 20.95
CA ILE A 988 8.67 -2.61 19.61
C ILE A 988 10.07 -3.12 19.27
N LEU A 989 10.18 -3.86 18.18
CA LEU A 989 11.45 -4.39 17.65
C LEU A 989 11.91 -3.59 16.42
N SER A 990 10.96 -3.12 15.59
CA SER A 990 11.17 -2.16 14.50
C SER A 990 9.85 -1.45 14.16
N ASP A 991 9.86 -0.45 13.27
CA ASP A 991 8.64 0.27 12.84
C ASP A 991 7.54 -0.67 12.32
N ASN A 992 7.94 -1.73 11.61
CA ASN A 992 7.04 -2.74 11.05
C ASN A 992 6.86 -3.97 11.96
N LYS A 993 7.52 -4.03 13.12
CA LYS A 993 7.43 -5.16 14.06
C LYS A 993 7.22 -4.67 15.49
N PHE A 994 5.95 -4.48 15.85
CA PHE A 994 5.51 -4.15 17.21
C PHE A 994 4.41 -5.11 17.69
N SER A 995 4.18 -5.14 19.00
CA SER A 995 3.18 -5.99 19.66
C SER A 995 2.71 -5.35 20.98
N THR A 996 1.49 -5.64 21.41
CA THR A 996 0.99 -5.23 22.74
C THR A 996 0.97 -6.42 23.67
N ALA A 997 1.76 -6.34 24.73
CA ALA A 997 1.75 -7.30 25.83
C ALA A 997 0.79 -6.82 26.92
N LYS A 998 -0.06 -7.73 27.38
CA LYS A 998 -1.02 -7.50 28.47
C LYS A 998 -1.03 -8.69 29.42
N ILE A 999 -1.05 -8.40 30.72
CA ILE A 999 -1.22 -9.42 31.77
C ILE A 999 -2.22 -8.94 32.82
N ASN A 1000 -2.65 -9.90 33.64
CA ASN A 1000 -3.25 -9.68 34.95
C ASN A 1000 -2.37 -10.40 35.98
N HIS A 1001 -1.94 -9.71 37.05
CA HIS A 1001 -1.27 -10.35 38.20
C HIS A 1001 -1.96 -10.01 39.53
N LYS A 1002 -1.76 -10.88 40.51
CA LYS A 1002 -2.55 -10.94 41.74
C LYS A 1002 -1.64 -10.93 42.97
N ASP A 1003 -1.66 -9.81 43.68
CA ASP A 1003 -0.69 -9.46 44.71
C ASP A 1003 -1.31 -9.50 46.10
N LYS A 1004 -0.50 -9.74 47.12
CA LYS A 1004 -0.93 -9.73 48.52
C LYS A 1004 -0.15 -8.68 49.30
N VAL A 1005 -0.87 -7.85 50.05
CA VAL A 1005 -0.31 -6.76 50.85
C VAL A 1005 -0.54 -7.06 52.32
N PHE A 1006 0.49 -6.89 53.14
CA PHE A 1006 0.40 -6.84 54.59
C PHE A 1006 1.01 -5.51 55.08
N SER A 1007 0.39 -4.87 56.06
CA SER A 1007 0.87 -3.61 56.62
C SER A 1007 0.67 -3.56 58.13
N ALA A 1008 1.72 -3.18 58.86
CA ALA A 1008 1.72 -3.02 60.29
C ALA A 1008 2.19 -1.61 60.66
N TYR A 1009 1.56 -1.01 61.67
CA TYR A 1009 1.88 0.31 62.17
C TYR A 1009 1.71 0.35 63.68
N ILE A 1010 2.67 0.98 64.38
CA ILE A 1010 2.59 1.26 65.81
C ILE A 1010 3.19 2.63 66.10
N GLU A 1011 2.55 3.40 66.98
CA GLU A 1011 2.92 4.77 67.34
C GLU A 1011 2.68 4.99 68.83
N SER A 1012 3.63 5.65 69.50
CA SER A 1012 3.42 6.20 70.84
C SER A 1012 3.79 7.69 70.87
N GLY A 1013 3.04 8.45 71.67
CA GLY A 1013 3.21 9.89 71.79
C GLY A 1013 2.80 10.42 73.16
N TYR A 1014 3.19 11.65 73.44
CA TYR A 1014 2.95 12.35 74.70
C TYR A 1014 2.27 13.69 74.44
N ASP A 1015 1.17 13.94 75.12
CA ASP A 1015 0.37 15.16 74.96
C ASP A 1015 0.78 16.27 75.94
N PHE A 1016 1.42 17.33 75.41
CA PHE A 1016 1.61 18.59 76.12
C PHE A 1016 0.41 19.51 75.86
N ARG A 1017 -0.32 19.89 76.91
CA ARG A 1017 -1.50 20.76 76.81
C ARG A 1017 -1.19 22.17 77.33
N MET A 1018 -1.51 23.18 76.53
CA MET A 1018 -1.24 24.60 76.77
C MET A 1018 -2.53 25.39 76.50
N ASN A 1019 -3.42 25.44 77.49
CA ASN A 1019 -4.82 25.86 77.33
C ASN A 1019 -5.50 25.03 76.22
N ASP A 1020 -6.06 25.70 75.20
CA ASP A 1020 -6.78 25.11 74.07
C ASP A 1020 -5.85 24.54 72.98
N LEU A 1021 -4.53 24.77 73.11
CA LEU A 1021 -3.50 24.21 72.24
C LEU A 1021 -2.99 22.88 72.80
N LEU A 1022 -3.01 21.85 71.96
CA LEU A 1022 -2.37 20.56 72.19
C LEU A 1022 -1.13 20.44 71.31
N LEU A 1023 -0.02 19.96 71.87
CA LEU A 1023 1.22 19.67 71.17
C LEU A 1023 1.71 18.26 71.53
N THR A 1024 1.87 17.41 70.52
CA THR A 1024 2.12 15.98 70.68
C THR A 1024 3.32 15.56 69.82
N PRO A 1025 4.54 15.48 70.37
CA PRO A 1025 5.61 14.69 69.75
C PRO A 1025 5.27 13.19 69.83
N PHE A 1026 5.62 12.46 68.77
CA PHE A 1026 5.38 11.02 68.67
C PHE A 1026 6.49 10.31 67.90
N VAL A 1027 6.64 9.01 68.18
CA VAL A 1027 7.54 8.09 67.47
C VAL A 1027 6.78 6.83 67.10
N GLY A 1028 7.21 6.16 66.03
CA GLY A 1028 6.55 4.94 65.57
C GLY A 1028 7.38 4.09 64.64
N LEU A 1029 6.78 2.98 64.21
CA LEU A 1029 7.36 1.98 63.33
C LEU A 1029 6.30 1.53 62.33
N THR A 1030 6.66 1.46 61.04
CA THR A 1030 5.88 0.81 59.99
C THR A 1030 6.63 -0.40 59.45
N HIS A 1031 5.88 -1.42 59.06
CA HIS A 1031 6.41 -2.57 58.34
C HIS A 1031 5.36 -3.02 57.32
N ASP A 1032 5.73 -2.87 56.04
CA ASP A 1032 4.82 -3.05 54.91
C ASP A 1032 5.44 -4.09 53.95
N VAL A 1033 4.65 -5.08 53.52
CA VAL A 1033 5.10 -6.23 52.73
C VAL A 1033 4.17 -6.41 51.53
N VAL A 1034 4.73 -6.50 50.33
CA VAL A 1034 4.01 -6.75 49.08
C VAL A 1034 4.56 -8.02 48.43
N LYS A 1035 3.69 -9.00 48.20
CA LYS A 1035 4.01 -10.23 47.51
C LYS A 1035 3.33 -10.24 46.14
N ARG A 1036 4.12 -10.00 45.09
CA ARG A 1036 3.67 -10.02 43.70
C ARG A 1036 3.30 -11.44 43.25
N GLY A 1037 2.29 -11.55 42.41
CA GLY A 1037 2.05 -12.76 41.62
C GLY A 1037 3.22 -13.12 40.69
N ALA A 1038 3.19 -14.34 40.16
CA ALA A 1038 3.93 -14.69 38.95
C ALA A 1038 3.14 -14.21 37.72
N PHE A 1039 3.81 -13.92 36.61
CA PHE A 1039 3.17 -13.55 35.34
C PHE A 1039 3.97 -14.03 34.13
N SER A 1040 3.31 -14.11 32.98
CA SER A 1040 3.95 -14.22 31.68
C SER A 1040 3.18 -13.39 30.66
N GLU A 1041 3.87 -12.44 30.03
CA GLU A 1041 3.35 -11.73 28.86
C GLU A 1041 3.09 -12.69 27.68
N GLN A 1042 2.32 -12.21 26.71
CA GLN A 1042 1.89 -12.93 25.51
C GLN A 1042 2.12 -12.05 24.27
N ASN A 1043 1.83 -12.57 23.08
CA ASN A 1043 1.88 -11.86 21.78
C ASN A 1043 3.28 -11.41 21.30
N SER A 1044 4.37 -11.75 22.01
CA SER A 1044 5.73 -11.37 21.66
C SER A 1044 6.75 -12.42 22.11
N GLN A 1045 7.86 -12.55 21.40
CA GLN A 1045 9.01 -13.35 21.80
C GLN A 1045 9.91 -12.61 22.82
N PHE A 1046 9.82 -11.28 22.88
CA PHE A 1046 10.46 -10.40 23.87
C PHE A 1046 9.48 -9.91 24.97
N GLY A 1047 8.38 -10.65 25.16
CA GLY A 1047 7.58 -10.55 26.38
C GLY A 1047 8.35 -11.07 27.59
N LEU A 1048 7.94 -10.72 28.81
CA LEU A 1048 8.59 -11.11 30.05
C LEU A 1048 7.81 -12.18 30.79
N THR A 1049 8.53 -13.20 31.27
CA THR A 1049 8.05 -14.22 32.20
C THR A 1049 8.79 -14.10 33.52
N ALA A 1050 8.07 -14.01 34.64
CA ALA A 1050 8.68 -13.86 35.96
C ALA A 1050 7.88 -14.55 37.07
N ASP A 1051 8.60 -15.12 38.03
CA ASP A 1051 8.06 -15.77 39.22
C ASP A 1051 7.45 -14.79 40.23
N LYS A 1052 6.78 -15.36 41.24
CA LYS A 1052 6.29 -14.65 42.43
C LYS A 1052 7.47 -14.04 43.20
N THR A 1053 7.37 -12.77 43.60
CA THR A 1053 8.43 -12.04 44.32
C THR A 1053 7.84 -11.41 45.58
N THR A 1054 8.64 -11.24 46.64
CA THR A 1054 8.22 -10.58 47.89
C THR A 1054 9.15 -9.42 48.19
N TYR A 1055 8.58 -8.25 48.45
CA TYR A 1055 9.28 -7.02 48.82
C TYR A 1055 8.81 -6.59 50.21
N GLU A 1056 9.70 -6.05 51.03
CA GLU A 1056 9.43 -5.58 52.39
C GLU A 1056 10.04 -4.20 52.63
N GLN A 1057 9.38 -3.33 53.39
CA GLN A 1057 9.95 -2.08 53.87
C GLN A 1057 9.59 -1.86 55.33
N THR A 1058 10.61 -1.80 56.20
CA THR A 1058 10.49 -1.39 57.61
C THR A 1058 11.03 0.02 57.78
N SER A 1059 10.23 0.91 58.35
CA SER A 1059 10.58 2.33 58.54
C SER A 1059 10.31 2.78 59.98
N GLY A 1060 11.31 3.38 60.61
CA GLY A 1060 11.09 4.18 61.82
C GLY A 1060 10.55 5.55 61.44
N LEU A 1061 9.69 6.14 62.28
CA LEU A 1061 9.18 7.50 62.11
C LEU A 1061 9.29 8.32 63.40
N VAL A 1062 9.47 9.62 63.23
CA VAL A 1062 9.34 10.64 64.28
C VAL A 1062 8.48 11.77 63.75
N GLY A 1063 7.65 12.36 64.60
CA GLY A 1063 6.75 13.44 64.21
C GLY A 1063 6.33 14.36 65.34
N LEU A 1064 5.73 15.47 64.94
CA LEU A 1064 5.13 16.48 65.80
C LEU A 1064 3.74 16.78 65.27
N ARG A 1065 2.76 16.76 66.17
CA ARG A 1065 1.35 17.06 65.89
C ARG A 1065 0.89 18.20 66.79
N THR A 1066 -0.02 19.00 66.29
CA THR A 1066 -0.76 20.00 67.07
C THR A 1066 -2.26 19.87 66.83
N ALA A 1067 -3.06 20.20 67.83
CA ALA A 1067 -4.50 20.35 67.70
C ALA A 1067 -4.97 21.60 68.45
N PHE A 1068 -6.03 22.23 67.93
CA PHE A 1068 -6.68 23.40 68.52
C PHE A 1068 -8.20 23.21 68.45
N ASP A 1069 -8.87 23.30 69.60
CA ASP A 1069 -10.31 23.13 69.72
C ASP A 1069 -11.04 24.48 69.68
N ILE A 1070 -12.17 24.53 68.97
CA ILE A 1070 -12.99 25.76 68.83
C ILE A 1070 -14.48 25.43 68.98
N ASP A 1071 -15.13 26.01 69.99
CA ASP A 1071 -16.55 25.79 70.29
C ASP A 1071 -17.46 26.87 69.66
N TRP A 1072 -18.43 26.42 68.86
CA TRP A 1072 -19.37 27.27 68.12
C TRP A 1072 -20.83 26.84 68.38
N LYS A 1073 -21.45 27.38 69.44
CA LYS A 1073 -22.90 27.27 69.72
C LYS A 1073 -23.45 25.83 69.72
N GLY A 1074 -22.72 24.90 70.36
CA GLY A 1074 -23.11 23.49 70.49
C GLY A 1074 -22.50 22.56 69.44
N MET A 1075 -21.74 23.09 68.48
CA MET A 1075 -20.79 22.31 67.68
C MET A 1075 -19.37 22.55 68.19
N LYS A 1076 -18.52 21.51 68.15
CA LYS A 1076 -17.09 21.62 68.45
C LYS A 1076 -16.30 21.33 67.18
N THR A 1077 -15.34 22.19 66.83
CA THR A 1077 -14.41 21.96 65.71
C THR A 1077 -12.98 21.86 66.22
N THR A 1078 -12.36 20.70 66.05
CA THR A 1078 -10.92 20.50 66.24
C THR A 1078 -10.21 20.73 64.91
N ILE A 1079 -9.27 21.67 64.85
CA ILE A 1079 -8.30 21.79 63.76
C ILE A 1079 -7.03 21.05 64.18
N GLN A 1080 -6.50 20.20 63.31
CA GLN A 1080 -5.26 19.44 63.54
C GLN A 1080 -4.23 19.75 62.47
N GLY A 1081 -2.96 19.79 62.86
CA GLY A 1081 -1.83 19.88 61.93
C GLY A 1081 -0.71 18.95 62.39
N TYR A 1082 0.04 18.37 61.46
CA TYR A 1082 1.21 17.55 61.82
C TYR A 1082 2.29 17.60 60.75
N VAL A 1083 3.51 17.24 61.17
CA VAL A 1083 4.61 16.84 60.31
C VAL A 1083 5.27 15.58 60.88
N ASN A 1084 5.62 14.62 60.03
CA ASN A 1084 6.41 13.46 60.41
C ASN A 1084 7.44 13.12 59.32
N HIS A 1085 8.49 12.42 59.73
CA HIS A 1085 9.55 11.95 58.86
C HIS A 1085 9.76 10.46 59.07
N HIS A 1086 9.58 9.68 57.99
CA HIS A 1086 9.83 8.24 57.93
C HIS A 1086 11.20 7.99 57.32
N ARG A 1087 11.99 7.12 57.97
CA ARG A 1087 13.27 6.62 57.46
C ARG A 1087 13.26 5.10 57.41
N ALA A 1088 13.31 4.56 56.19
CA ALA A 1088 13.47 3.13 55.96
C ALA A 1088 14.87 2.67 56.38
N PHE A 1089 14.94 1.55 57.09
CA PHE A 1089 16.21 1.02 57.60
C PHE A 1089 17.08 0.49 56.46
N LYS A 1090 16.49 -0.28 55.54
CA LYS A 1090 17.08 -0.72 54.27
C LYS A 1090 16.68 0.21 53.13
N GLU A 1091 17.53 0.32 52.11
CA GLU A 1091 17.09 0.76 50.78
C GLU A 1091 16.52 -0.46 50.06
N GLN A 1092 15.29 -0.36 49.56
CA GLN A 1092 14.56 -1.50 49.02
C GLN A 1092 14.46 -1.36 47.50
N ASP A 1093 15.27 -2.16 46.80
CA ASP A 1093 15.11 -2.39 45.37
C ASP A 1093 13.80 -3.17 45.11
N LEU A 1094 13.17 -2.89 43.97
CA LEU A 1094 12.00 -3.60 43.45
C LEU A 1094 12.32 -4.39 42.18
N SER A 1095 13.62 -4.54 41.86
CA SER A 1095 14.10 -5.42 40.81
C SER A 1095 13.70 -6.88 41.05
N PHE A 1096 13.54 -7.62 39.95
CA PHE A 1096 13.14 -9.02 39.99
C PHE A 1096 13.73 -9.79 38.80
N ARG A 1097 13.97 -11.08 39.01
CA ARG A 1097 14.48 -11.99 37.98
C ARG A 1097 13.37 -12.38 37.00
N ALA A 1098 13.65 -12.29 35.72
CA ALA A 1098 12.77 -12.63 34.60
C ALA A 1098 13.53 -13.40 33.52
N SER A 1099 12.82 -13.84 32.48
CA SER A 1099 13.38 -14.19 31.16
C SER A 1099 12.48 -13.64 30.07
N TYR A 1100 12.96 -13.59 28.83
CA TYR A 1100 12.08 -13.41 27.69
C TYR A 1100 11.22 -14.66 27.45
N THR A 1101 9.99 -14.45 26.96
CA THR A 1101 9.01 -15.50 26.67
C THR A 1101 9.49 -16.48 25.59
N GLY A 1102 10.23 -15.98 24.60
CA GLY A 1102 10.80 -16.80 23.53
C GLY A 1102 12.09 -17.54 23.89
N LEU A 1103 12.75 -17.20 25.01
CA LEU A 1103 14.01 -17.79 25.46
C LEU A 1103 14.03 -17.88 26.99
N SER A 1104 13.34 -18.89 27.53
CA SER A 1104 13.03 -19.01 28.96
C SER A 1104 14.27 -19.21 29.86
N GLU A 1105 15.35 -19.74 29.30
CA GLU A 1105 16.59 -20.10 29.97
C GLU A 1105 17.48 -18.88 30.26
N ALA A 1106 17.35 -17.82 29.46
CA ALA A 1106 18.08 -16.57 29.64
C ALA A 1106 17.47 -15.76 30.81
N LYS A 1107 18.02 -15.93 32.01
CA LYS A 1107 17.55 -15.26 33.23
C LYS A 1107 18.33 -13.98 33.55
N PHE A 1108 17.65 -12.84 33.57
CA PHE A 1108 18.19 -11.51 33.88
C PHE A 1108 17.31 -10.78 34.90
N ASP A 1109 17.83 -9.72 35.53
CA ASP A 1109 17.09 -8.93 36.51
C ASP A 1109 16.54 -7.64 35.86
N VAL A 1110 15.22 -7.45 35.92
CA VAL A 1110 14.50 -6.26 35.43
C VAL A 1110 14.43 -5.23 36.55
N LYS A 1111 14.80 -3.98 36.27
CA LYS A 1111 14.85 -2.86 37.24
C LYS A 1111 13.75 -1.83 36.99
N GLY A 1112 13.51 -0.98 37.98
CA GLY A 1112 12.56 0.12 37.92
C GLY A 1112 12.70 1.05 39.13
N ILE A 1113 11.69 1.89 39.37
CA ILE A 1113 11.71 2.87 40.46
C ILE A 1113 11.72 2.17 41.82
N SER A 1114 12.82 2.29 42.57
CA SER A 1114 12.94 1.67 43.91
C SER A 1114 12.27 2.51 45.02
N LEU A 1115 12.00 1.93 46.19
CA LEU A 1115 11.26 2.64 47.24
C LEU A 1115 12.07 3.80 47.87
N ALA A 1116 11.37 4.90 48.18
CA ALA A 1116 11.99 6.07 48.82
C ALA A 1116 12.44 5.76 50.27
N ARG A 1117 13.74 5.89 50.53
CA ARG A 1117 14.31 5.67 51.88
C ARG A 1117 13.89 6.71 52.92
N ASN A 1118 13.67 7.95 52.50
CA ASN A 1118 13.28 9.06 53.37
C ASN A 1118 12.02 9.70 52.79
N LYS A 1119 10.93 9.69 53.57
CA LYS A 1119 9.61 10.24 53.20
C LYS A 1119 9.18 11.21 54.29
N THR A 1120 8.68 12.38 53.94
CA THR A 1120 8.10 13.34 54.88
C THR A 1120 6.62 13.48 54.59
N TRP A 1121 5.76 13.28 55.59
CA TRP A 1121 4.35 13.67 55.50
C TRP A 1121 4.13 14.96 56.27
N ALA A 1122 3.39 15.89 55.69
CA ALA A 1122 2.83 17.05 56.38
C ALA A 1122 1.35 17.16 56.01
N GLY A 1123 0.49 17.51 56.96
CA GLY A 1123 -0.94 17.60 56.68
C GLY A 1123 -1.72 18.40 57.69
N VAL A 1124 -2.93 18.77 57.28
CA VAL A 1124 -3.90 19.55 58.04
C VAL A 1124 -5.26 18.86 57.95
N GLY A 1125 -5.94 18.77 59.08
CA GLY A 1125 -7.25 18.15 59.22
C GLY A 1125 -8.23 19.05 59.97
N VAL A 1126 -9.51 18.94 59.64
CA VAL A 1126 -10.61 19.62 60.34
C VAL A 1126 -11.66 18.58 60.69
N LEU A 1127 -12.01 18.51 61.97
CA LEU A 1127 -13.00 17.60 62.54
C LEU A 1127 -14.07 18.44 63.24
N THR A 1128 -15.32 18.37 62.76
CA THR A 1128 -16.46 19.07 63.38
C THR A 1128 -17.44 18.06 63.96
N GLN A 1129 -17.57 18.03 65.29
CA GLN A 1129 -18.68 17.39 66.00
C GLN A 1129 -19.93 18.28 65.85
N VAL A 1130 -20.86 17.84 65.01
CA VAL A 1130 -22.10 18.57 64.69
C VAL A 1130 -23.12 18.41 65.83
N ASN A 1131 -23.12 17.24 66.47
CA ASN A 1131 -23.84 16.93 67.71
C ASN A 1131 -23.20 15.68 68.36
N LYS A 1132 -23.84 15.12 69.41
CA LYS A 1132 -23.35 13.91 70.11
C LYS A 1132 -23.28 12.66 69.23
N ASN A 1133 -24.05 12.60 68.14
CA ASN A 1133 -24.20 11.44 67.28
C ASN A 1133 -23.50 11.58 65.92
N ILE A 1134 -23.16 12.80 65.47
CA ILE A 1134 -22.60 13.04 64.13
C ILE A 1134 -21.33 13.89 64.21
N ALA A 1135 -20.26 13.39 63.60
CA ALA A 1135 -19.04 14.17 63.34
C ALA A 1135 -18.63 14.07 61.87
N LEU A 1136 -18.22 15.20 61.29
CA LEU A 1136 -17.71 15.32 59.93
C LEU A 1136 -16.21 15.61 59.97
N TYR A 1137 -15.45 15.08 59.00
CA TYR A 1137 -14.02 15.36 58.91
C TYR A 1137 -13.53 15.50 57.47
N THR A 1138 -12.46 16.28 57.32
CA THR A 1138 -11.68 16.37 56.08
C THR A 1138 -10.19 16.52 56.42
N ASN A 1139 -9.32 15.92 55.61
CA ASN A 1139 -7.87 16.01 55.73
C ASN A 1139 -7.23 16.32 54.37
N TYR A 1140 -6.15 17.10 54.38
CA TYR A 1140 -5.20 17.22 53.29
C TYR A 1140 -3.81 16.80 53.76
N ASP A 1141 -3.23 15.81 53.09
CA ASP A 1141 -1.96 15.17 53.42
C ASP A 1141 -1.00 15.22 52.22
N LEU A 1142 0.13 15.89 52.37
CA LEU A 1142 1.21 15.96 51.38
C LEU A 1142 2.36 15.03 51.79
N LYS A 1143 2.69 14.06 50.93
CA LYS A 1143 3.93 13.28 51.02
C LYS A 1143 4.99 13.82 50.06
N LEU A 1144 6.19 14.05 50.59
CA LEU A 1144 7.39 14.38 49.83
C LEU A 1144 8.42 13.24 49.97
N SER A 1145 8.83 12.67 48.83
CA SER A 1145 9.75 11.53 48.77
C SER A 1145 11.05 11.94 48.06
N LYS A 1146 12.17 12.05 48.79
CA LYS A 1146 13.43 12.63 48.27
C LYS A 1146 13.86 11.93 46.98
N ASN A 1147 14.01 12.71 45.91
CA ASN A 1147 14.33 12.30 44.53
C ASN A 1147 13.33 11.33 43.86
N LYS A 1148 12.30 10.85 44.56
CA LYS A 1148 11.41 9.76 44.11
C LYS A 1148 10.00 10.20 43.72
N GLY A 1149 9.55 11.37 44.17
CA GLY A 1149 8.23 11.89 43.80
C GLY A 1149 7.54 12.69 44.91
N HIS A 1150 6.25 12.89 44.71
CA HIS A 1150 5.33 13.46 45.69
C HIS A 1150 3.92 12.91 45.46
N ASN A 1151 3.07 12.95 46.49
CA ASN A 1151 1.70 12.45 46.46
C ASN A 1151 0.84 13.34 47.37
N ASN A 1152 -0.29 13.81 46.84
CA ASN A 1152 -1.22 14.71 47.50
C ASN A 1152 -2.51 13.93 47.77
N VAL A 1153 -2.87 13.75 49.05
CA VAL A 1153 -4.04 12.96 49.46
C VAL A 1153 -5.07 13.87 50.11
N VAL A 1154 -6.32 13.75 49.65
CA VAL A 1154 -7.51 14.37 50.25
C VAL A 1154 -8.38 13.25 50.81
N THR A 1155 -8.82 13.38 52.06
CA THR A 1155 -9.81 12.47 52.66
C THR A 1155 -10.98 13.26 53.21
N ALA A 1156 -12.21 12.76 53.04
CA ALA A 1156 -13.42 13.39 53.57
C ALA A 1156 -14.42 12.32 54.02
N GLY A 1157 -14.97 12.46 55.22
CA GLY A 1157 -15.78 11.40 55.84
C GLY A 1157 -16.71 11.85 56.96
N ILE A 1158 -17.50 10.89 57.43
CA ILE A 1158 -18.51 11.04 58.48
C ILE A 1158 -18.41 9.89 59.48
N ARG A 1159 -18.54 10.20 60.78
CA ARG A 1159 -18.78 9.23 61.86
C ARG A 1159 -20.19 9.42 62.40
N ILE A 1160 -20.91 8.31 62.57
CA ILE A 1160 -22.21 8.24 63.21
C ILE A 1160 -22.09 7.38 64.47
N ASN A 1161 -22.48 7.93 65.61
CA ASN A 1161 -22.47 7.28 66.92
C ASN A 1161 -23.91 6.87 67.28
N PHE A 1162 -24.12 5.61 67.68
CA PHE A 1162 -25.45 5.05 67.98
C PHE A 1162 -25.46 4.29 69.30
#